data_AF-A0A1Y4C8F9-F1
#
_entry.id   AF-A0A1Y4C8F9-F1
#
_cell.length_a   1.000
_cell.length_b   1.000
_cell.length_c   1.000
_cell.angle_alpha   90.00
_cell.angle_beta   90.00
_cell.angle_gamma   90.00
#
_symmetry.space_group_name_H-M   'P 1'
#
loop_
_entity.id
_entity.type
_entity.pdbx_description
1 polymer ?
#
loop_
_entity_poly.entity_id
_entity_poly.type
_entity_poly.pdbx_seq_one_letter_code
_entity_poly.pdbx_strand_id
1 'polypeptide(L)'
;MQPWDLLGLEPTRDTGAIRRAYAAAAARYNPEEHPEEFLAVRQAYEQAMAYARGQEQPDAPAEDPAPQPRPVESAGPVAQEAETGGFTLWEETQGEGDFPCPALERFEELYRSKQRRDRKQWDLWFTSPEFLAVFHDPRFTHALWQAVDQAGEDFPPPKEFQLALAVAYRYRAEVYQDHTEFVLEQGAGFEGVNHILRIAGLGPLVRKLQGNDVVLSVAYQDYDTLCGLARAGRWGQPDLERLQKFLMRYSSAYLKERCSGRPETERNILSMRLLEAFFNDHSLPVDAYEVLWNIFDLNSAIMGRSKVFYGRLREIVLAKAPEVCAPRERFVELRTAYNDLGPEVQVAGGEDSPRGRALVERFMAREDFQRAIRNRVFVRDELLPHWCSWFSNPHLLQALSALYDADQALPYASSVVETIRQALLQREEEMAAKREREQLAQLAMEDIGPESCTLSNPLFLRYFLQTAFYWAEGQEQESLYALLDREFPSNQVWNQRLAQAELSRSIPLTQSGTDETGQNIQRTMELQLLFHQFYVEYRMDGQILCNPELPFWGLAQLEDDELFLLLLPILSAFQDEREEVQAHLRERLARLGLPDALLSRTAEALAGEAACLIPTDGGAAILRPARFCQEAEGELYSCVWYGNGQLLAFRRTAEGLGLLREFCRDGVNSLQDAWRISTEIFKEVFAPAPSPDELNTGLCQHLHVEYSAMPSQDFEGEDITPALLAQLLQGFEMKQVTRLVVNHNLVLLWSQPSFVTAAQPGTCALLRFRDEARARDGLLSDWDSYYYGQADQTPQLPFRMGTLPDYLVHRTPQKPIEALIALLNGIDSGNGRWSNKVNLYNTEYYYYYYKRTQGCFSVEECNGALLRRRYVLNKMPLCFAYQEAGGAVTRREVNASTRLTLTDQLVRFELGGLDYLSLSWELEELGPVHLVLLHQKADKERRALAVLIQDSPQSIDYLVADRREYINTDRKVRKAEFRGRMIPRYLIHYDFAGLRDFLDLFFLSLPQPKSLLHYEFGSLASGPDYLTKLGFAEHRRRLLEPEPGAN
;
A
#
# COMPACT_ATOMS: atom_id res chain seq x y z
N MET A 1 12.36 -49.03 3.79
CA MET A 1 10.94 -48.86 3.39
C MET A 1 10.94 -47.79 2.32
N GLN A 2 10.32 -48.02 1.15
CA GLN A 2 10.35 -47.03 0.08
C GLN A 2 9.49 -45.82 0.50
N PRO A 3 9.88 -44.56 0.18
CA PRO A 3 9.16 -43.35 0.62
C PRO A 3 7.70 -43.33 0.14
N TRP A 4 7.43 -44.02 -0.95
CA TRP A 4 6.12 -44.16 -1.59
C TRP A 4 5.13 -44.99 -0.75
N ASP A 5 5.59 -46.02 -0.04
CA ASP A 5 4.75 -46.89 0.78
C ASP A 5 4.19 -46.13 2.01
N LEU A 6 4.98 -45.20 2.57
CA LEU A 6 4.60 -44.37 3.72
C LEU A 6 3.60 -43.27 3.34
N LEU A 7 3.62 -42.80 2.08
CA LEU A 7 2.68 -41.82 1.55
C LEU A 7 1.46 -42.48 0.89
N GLY A 8 1.46 -43.80 0.69
CA GLY A 8 0.39 -44.55 0.03
C GLY A 8 0.24 -44.21 -1.46
N LEU A 9 1.34 -43.87 -2.13
CA LEU A 9 1.37 -43.48 -3.55
C LEU A 9 2.27 -44.43 -4.35
N GLU A 10 2.04 -44.54 -5.66
CA GLU A 10 3.05 -45.07 -6.58
C GLU A 10 4.06 -43.94 -6.96
N PRO A 11 5.31 -44.27 -7.34
CA PRO A 11 6.32 -43.28 -7.70
C PRO A 11 5.84 -42.33 -8.80
N THR A 12 5.62 -41.06 -8.45
CA THR A 12 5.06 -40.05 -9.35
C THR A 12 5.89 -38.78 -9.34
N ARG A 13 5.84 -38.03 -10.44
CA ARG A 13 6.43 -36.67 -10.54
C ARG A 13 5.40 -35.57 -10.32
N ASP A 14 4.13 -35.93 -10.08
CA ASP A 14 3.07 -34.96 -9.75
C ASP A 14 3.22 -34.46 -8.31
N THR A 15 3.80 -33.27 -8.17
CA THR A 15 4.00 -32.60 -6.87
C THR A 15 2.70 -32.28 -6.13
N GLY A 16 1.58 -32.13 -6.84
CA GLY A 16 0.26 -31.88 -6.25
C GLY A 16 -0.32 -33.13 -5.60
N ALA A 17 -0.12 -34.30 -6.20
CA ALA A 17 -0.49 -35.59 -5.60
C ALA A 17 0.34 -35.90 -4.35
N ILE A 18 1.66 -35.66 -4.39
CA ILE A 18 2.58 -35.90 -3.26
C ILE A 18 2.23 -35.01 -2.06
N ARG A 19 1.90 -33.74 -2.27
CA ARG A 19 1.49 -32.81 -1.20
C ARG A 19 0.17 -33.20 -0.54
N ARG A 20 -0.81 -33.66 -1.32
CA ARG A 20 -2.11 -34.10 -0.80
C ARG A 20 -1.97 -35.38 0.03
N ALA A 21 -1.17 -36.33 -0.44
CA ALA A 21 -0.87 -37.56 0.30
C ALA A 21 -0.13 -37.28 1.62
N TYR A 22 0.85 -36.36 1.60
CA TYR A 22 1.53 -35.93 2.81
C TYR A 22 0.59 -35.24 3.81
N ALA A 23 -0.29 -34.34 3.35
CA ALA A 23 -1.25 -33.68 4.24
C ALA A 23 -2.21 -34.67 4.90
N ALA A 24 -2.67 -35.69 4.16
CA ALA A 24 -3.52 -36.75 4.69
C ALA A 24 -2.77 -37.65 5.70
N ALA A 25 -1.50 -37.97 5.44
CA ALA A 25 -0.66 -38.75 6.34
C ALA A 25 -0.27 -37.96 7.61
N ALA A 26 0.07 -36.67 7.46
CA ALA A 26 0.41 -35.76 8.56
C ALA A 26 -0.79 -35.47 9.48
N ALA A 27 -2.02 -35.47 8.96
CA ALA A 27 -3.24 -35.36 9.77
C ALA A 27 -3.51 -36.62 10.62
N ARG A 28 -2.92 -37.77 10.25
CA ARG A 28 -3.11 -39.06 10.94
C ARG A 28 -2.10 -39.30 12.05
N TYR A 29 -0.94 -38.65 12.01
CA TYR A 29 0.11 -38.75 13.03
C TYR A 29 0.28 -37.39 13.74
N ASN A 30 -0.28 -37.28 14.95
CA ASN A 30 -0.18 -36.06 15.74
C ASN A 30 1.29 -35.85 16.22
N PRO A 31 1.93 -34.69 15.96
CA PRO A 31 3.34 -34.46 16.31
C PRO A 31 3.67 -34.60 17.80
N GLU A 32 2.70 -34.41 18.69
CA GLU A 32 2.89 -34.54 20.14
C GLU A 32 2.77 -35.97 20.65
N GLU A 33 2.00 -36.83 19.95
CA GLU A 33 1.72 -38.21 20.38
C GLU A 33 2.60 -39.25 19.65
N HIS A 34 2.97 -38.97 18.39
CA HIS A 34 3.70 -39.91 17.53
C HIS A 34 4.84 -39.22 16.74
N PRO A 35 5.88 -38.71 17.44
CA PRO A 35 6.92 -37.87 16.82
C PRO A 35 7.80 -38.65 15.82
N GLU A 36 8.10 -39.93 16.07
CA GLU A 36 8.94 -40.74 15.19
C GLU A 36 8.23 -41.08 13.87
N GLU A 37 6.93 -41.36 13.94
CA GLU A 37 6.08 -41.69 12.78
C GLU A 37 5.83 -40.44 11.91
N PHE A 38 5.62 -39.28 12.54
CA PHE A 38 5.54 -38.00 11.84
C PHE A 38 6.86 -37.63 11.15
N LEU A 39 8.00 -37.87 11.80
CA LEU A 39 9.31 -37.64 11.21
C LEU A 39 9.53 -38.55 9.98
N ALA A 40 9.11 -39.82 10.06
CA ALA A 40 9.20 -40.77 8.96
C ALA A 40 8.32 -40.37 7.75
N VAL A 41 7.10 -39.90 7.99
CA VAL A 41 6.20 -39.39 6.94
C VAL A 41 6.75 -38.12 6.30
N ARG A 42 7.36 -37.23 7.09
CA ARG A 42 8.02 -36.03 6.59
C ARG A 42 9.25 -36.33 5.75
N GLN A 43 10.11 -37.24 6.20
CA GLN A 43 11.28 -37.69 5.43
C GLN A 43 10.85 -38.37 4.11
N ALA A 44 9.78 -39.16 4.14
CA ALA A 44 9.22 -39.77 2.94
C ALA A 44 8.69 -38.72 1.93
N TYR A 45 8.02 -37.67 2.41
CA TYR A 45 7.60 -36.53 1.59
C TYR A 45 8.78 -35.76 0.99
N GLU A 46 9.82 -35.49 1.78
CA GLU A 46 11.02 -34.80 1.31
C GLU A 46 11.75 -35.60 0.22
N GLN A 47 11.84 -36.94 0.38
CA GLN A 47 12.41 -37.84 -0.63
C GLN A 47 11.54 -37.94 -1.89
N ALA A 48 10.21 -38.03 -1.75
CA ALA A 48 9.28 -38.05 -2.89
C ALA A 48 9.30 -36.73 -3.68
N MET A 49 9.41 -35.59 -2.98
CA MET A 49 9.55 -34.27 -3.58
C MET A 49 10.90 -34.09 -4.26
N ALA A 50 11.98 -34.65 -3.72
CA ALA A 50 13.30 -34.67 -4.36
C ALA A 50 13.28 -35.50 -5.66
N TYR A 51 12.62 -36.67 -5.63
CA TYR A 51 12.39 -37.50 -6.82
C TYR A 51 11.56 -36.77 -7.89
N ALA A 52 10.50 -36.07 -7.51
CA ALA A 52 9.67 -35.29 -8.44
C ALA A 52 10.42 -34.09 -9.06
N ARG A 53 11.43 -33.55 -8.37
CA ARG A 53 12.27 -32.42 -8.82
C ARG A 53 13.46 -32.84 -9.69
N GLY A 54 13.63 -34.14 -9.96
CA GLY A 54 14.68 -34.63 -10.85
C GLY A 54 16.11 -34.52 -10.30
N GLN A 55 16.28 -34.41 -8.99
CA GLN A 55 17.60 -34.54 -8.36
C GLN A 55 17.89 -36.03 -8.12
N GLU A 56 18.79 -36.61 -8.91
CA GLU A 56 19.30 -37.96 -8.68
C GLU A 56 19.98 -38.03 -7.30
N GLN A 57 19.56 -39.01 -6.48
CA GLN A 57 20.29 -39.41 -5.28
C GLN A 57 21.60 -40.11 -5.70
N PRO A 58 22.72 -39.89 -4.98
CA PRO A 58 23.98 -40.55 -5.29
C PRO A 58 23.94 -42.02 -4.82
N ASP A 59 24.13 -42.95 -5.76
CA ASP A 59 24.43 -44.34 -5.45
C ASP A 59 25.89 -44.48 -4.98
N ALA A 60 26.09 -45.30 -3.94
CA ALA A 60 27.41 -45.68 -3.41
C ALA A 60 27.97 -46.92 -4.16
N PRO A 61 29.26 -47.24 -4.02
CA PRO A 61 30.24 -47.27 -5.09
C PRO A 61 30.41 -48.64 -5.77
N ALA A 62 30.81 -48.65 -7.04
CA ALA A 62 31.40 -49.81 -7.70
C ALA A 62 32.72 -49.41 -8.38
N GLU A 63 33.71 -50.28 -8.22
CA GLU A 63 35.12 -50.14 -8.58
C GLU A 63 35.39 -49.97 -10.09
N ASP A 64 36.45 -49.21 -10.36
CA ASP A 64 37.15 -48.91 -11.63
C ASP A 64 37.42 -50.15 -12.53
N PRO A 65 37.59 -50.01 -13.87
CA PRO A 65 38.80 -49.35 -14.39
C PRO A 65 38.68 -48.53 -15.71
N ALA A 66 39.51 -47.49 -15.77
CA ALA A 66 39.97 -46.70 -16.93
C ALA A 66 40.51 -47.57 -18.12
N PRO A 67 40.66 -47.08 -19.39
CA PRO A 67 41.25 -45.77 -19.74
C PRO A 67 40.67 -44.97 -20.94
N GLN A 68 41.12 -43.71 -21.00
CA GLN A 68 40.95 -42.59 -21.97
C GLN A 68 41.32 -42.93 -23.45
N PRO A 69 41.27 -42.02 -24.46
CA PRO A 69 40.80 -40.61 -24.52
C PRO A 69 39.88 -40.26 -25.72
N ARG A 70 39.30 -39.05 -25.73
CA ARG A 70 38.88 -38.33 -26.96
C ARG A 70 39.67 -37.04 -27.09
N PRO A 71 39.99 -36.62 -28.33
CA PRO A 71 40.19 -35.21 -28.66
C PRO A 71 39.25 -34.88 -29.87
N VAL A 72 38.75 -33.68 -30.22
CA VAL A 72 39.21 -32.28 -30.21
C VAL A 72 37.98 -31.39 -30.55
N GLU A 73 37.93 -30.19 -29.95
CA GLU A 73 37.40 -28.86 -30.39
C GLU A 73 36.27 -28.72 -31.44
N SER A 74 35.32 -27.79 -31.24
CA SER A 74 35.52 -26.35 -31.53
C SER A 74 34.22 -25.49 -31.47
N ALA A 75 34.36 -24.32 -30.82
CA ALA A 75 33.82 -22.98 -31.13
C ALA A 75 32.30 -22.65 -31.06
N GLY A 76 31.97 -21.63 -30.22
CA GLY A 76 30.65 -21.03 -29.91
C GLY A 76 30.09 -20.03 -30.96
N PRO A 77 29.43 -18.88 -30.61
CA PRO A 77 29.29 -18.21 -29.29
C PRO A 77 27.93 -17.48 -29.00
N VAL A 78 27.90 -16.74 -27.85
CA VAL A 78 27.03 -15.60 -27.41
C VAL A 78 25.65 -15.95 -26.82
N ALA A 79 25.44 -16.02 -25.50
CA ALA A 79 25.45 -15.02 -24.41
C ALA A 79 24.15 -14.16 -24.29
N GLN A 80 23.34 -14.48 -23.27
CA GLN A 80 22.50 -13.55 -22.51
C GLN A 80 22.61 -13.91 -21.03
N GLU A 81 23.09 -12.94 -20.25
CA GLU A 81 23.46 -13.05 -18.84
C GLU A 81 22.26 -12.79 -17.92
N ALA A 82 22.00 -13.74 -17.03
CA ALA A 82 21.32 -13.52 -15.76
C ALA A 82 21.68 -14.67 -14.81
N GLU A 83 22.79 -14.56 -14.06
CA GLU A 83 23.06 -15.50 -12.97
C GLU A 83 23.59 -14.78 -11.72
N THR A 84 22.77 -14.81 -10.69
CA THR A 84 23.19 -14.85 -9.28
C THR A 84 23.95 -16.14 -9.03
N GLY A 85 25.27 -16.11 -9.21
CA GLY A 85 26.17 -17.24 -8.96
C GLY A 85 26.83 -17.13 -7.57
N GLY A 86 26.59 -18.13 -6.72
CA GLY A 86 27.43 -18.39 -5.55
C GLY A 86 28.83 -18.83 -5.99
N PHE A 87 29.86 -18.30 -5.31
CA PHE A 87 31.26 -18.54 -5.67
C PHE A 87 31.80 -19.80 -5.00
N THR A 88 32.36 -20.73 -5.78
CA THR A 88 33.25 -21.81 -5.29
C THR A 88 34.71 -21.45 -5.52
N LEU A 89 35.52 -21.70 -4.49
CA LEU A 89 36.96 -21.47 -4.42
C LEU A 89 37.73 -22.32 -5.44
N TRP A 90 38.62 -21.67 -6.21
CA TRP A 90 39.69 -22.35 -6.94
C TRP A 90 41.02 -22.21 -6.17
N GLU A 91 41.71 -23.33 -6.04
CA GLU A 91 43.04 -23.44 -5.44
C GLU A 91 44.13 -22.73 -6.25
N GLU A 92 45.21 -22.46 -5.51
CA GLU A 92 46.39 -21.68 -5.82
C GLU A 92 47.09 -22.01 -7.14
N THR A 93 47.53 -20.95 -7.83
CA THR A 93 48.70 -21.02 -8.71
C THR A 93 49.79 -20.06 -8.27
N GLN A 94 51.00 -20.58 -8.44
CA GLN A 94 52.29 -20.14 -7.92
C GLN A 94 52.69 -18.74 -8.39
N GLY A 95 53.45 -18.04 -7.55
CA GLY A 95 53.85 -16.66 -7.75
C GLY A 95 54.92 -16.43 -8.81
N GLU A 96 55.01 -15.17 -9.24
CA GLU A 96 56.18 -14.58 -9.86
C GLU A 96 56.13 -13.04 -9.68
N GLY A 97 57.21 -12.47 -9.15
CA GLY A 97 57.54 -11.05 -9.25
C GLY A 97 57.34 -10.19 -8.00
N ASP A 98 58.44 -9.61 -7.52
CA ASP A 98 58.44 -8.46 -6.60
C ASP A 98 57.59 -7.34 -7.23
N PHE A 99 56.48 -6.94 -6.58
CA PHE A 99 55.60 -5.85 -7.02
C PHE A 99 55.90 -4.60 -6.16
N PRO A 100 56.93 -3.80 -6.49
CA PRO A 100 57.24 -2.58 -5.75
C PRO A 100 56.15 -1.55 -6.03
N CYS A 101 55.24 -1.41 -5.07
CA CYS A 101 54.14 -0.46 -5.13
C CYS A 101 54.27 0.52 -3.96
N PRO A 102 54.43 1.83 -4.22
CA PRO A 102 54.48 2.85 -3.17
C PRO A 102 53.26 2.82 -2.23
N ALA A 103 52.10 2.37 -2.71
CA ALA A 103 50.91 2.20 -1.88
C ALA A 103 51.08 1.06 -0.86
N LEU A 104 51.79 -0.03 -1.24
CA LEU A 104 52.08 -1.16 -0.36
C LEU A 104 53.15 -0.81 0.68
N GLU A 105 54.21 -0.10 0.30
CA GLU A 105 55.24 0.37 1.25
C GLU A 105 54.60 1.24 2.35
N ARG A 106 53.76 2.20 1.95
CA ARG A 106 53.05 3.09 2.87
C ARG A 106 51.99 2.35 3.71
N PHE A 107 51.37 1.32 3.14
CA PHE A 107 50.49 0.42 3.90
C PHE A 107 51.27 -0.29 5.01
N GLU A 108 52.40 -0.91 4.68
CA GLU A 108 53.22 -1.66 5.64
C GLU A 108 53.74 -0.77 6.76
N GLU A 109 54.19 0.45 6.42
CA GLU A 109 54.58 1.47 7.41
C GLU A 109 53.42 1.77 8.38
N LEU A 110 52.21 2.04 7.86
CA LEU A 110 51.05 2.34 8.69
C LEU A 110 50.60 1.13 9.52
N TYR A 111 50.57 -0.06 8.91
CA TYR A 111 50.10 -1.31 9.52
C TYR A 111 51.00 -1.79 10.67
N ARG A 112 52.33 -1.63 10.53
CA ARG A 112 53.32 -1.97 11.57
C ARG A 112 53.56 -0.81 12.56
N SER A 113 53.00 0.37 12.33
CA SER A 113 53.14 1.52 13.22
C SER A 113 52.23 1.47 14.47
N LYS A 114 52.51 2.36 15.42
CA LYS A 114 51.62 2.65 16.56
C LYS A 114 50.28 3.27 16.14
N GLN A 115 50.17 3.80 14.92
CA GLN A 115 48.97 4.48 14.41
C GLN A 115 47.96 3.52 13.78
N ARG A 116 48.25 2.22 13.71
CA ARG A 116 47.33 1.20 13.15
C ARG A 116 45.96 1.11 13.82
N ARG A 117 45.79 1.67 15.03
CA ARG A 117 44.52 1.77 15.76
C ARG A 117 43.85 3.15 15.63
N ASP A 118 44.37 4.04 14.80
CA ASP A 118 43.75 5.34 14.49
C ASP A 118 42.95 5.24 13.20
N ARG A 119 41.62 5.29 13.32
CA ARG A 119 40.70 5.25 12.18
C ARG A 119 40.99 6.33 11.14
N LYS A 120 41.37 7.54 11.57
CA LYS A 120 41.58 8.66 10.65
C LYS A 120 42.73 8.42 9.68
N GLN A 121 43.79 7.73 10.13
CA GLN A 121 44.93 7.42 9.27
C GLN A 121 44.54 6.40 8.19
N TRP A 122 43.71 5.42 8.54
CA TRP A 122 43.15 4.49 7.56
C TRP A 122 42.28 5.20 6.53
N ASP A 123 41.32 6.03 6.96
CA ASP A 123 40.47 6.77 6.03
C ASP A 123 41.28 7.67 5.07
N LEU A 124 42.35 8.31 5.57
CA LEU A 124 43.24 9.13 4.74
C LEU A 124 44.05 8.31 3.74
N TRP A 125 44.49 7.11 4.11
CA TRP A 125 45.23 6.21 3.23
C TRP A 125 44.32 5.57 2.17
N PHE A 126 43.15 5.06 2.56
CA PHE A 126 42.16 4.49 1.63
C PHE A 126 41.60 5.53 0.64
N THR A 127 41.67 6.83 0.96
CA THR A 127 41.30 7.93 0.04
C THR A 127 42.52 8.64 -0.57
N SER A 128 43.68 7.99 -0.57
CA SER A 128 44.90 8.53 -1.19
C SER A 128 44.96 8.20 -2.68
N PRO A 129 45.48 9.10 -3.54
CA PRO A 129 45.68 8.82 -4.97
C PRO A 129 46.49 7.55 -5.22
N GLU A 130 47.50 7.29 -4.39
CA GLU A 130 48.38 6.12 -4.51
C GLU A 130 47.60 4.81 -4.32
N PHE A 131 46.68 4.75 -3.36
CA PHE A 131 45.81 3.59 -3.16
C PHE A 131 44.76 3.47 -4.27
N LEU A 132 44.07 4.58 -4.60
CA LEU A 132 42.98 4.58 -5.59
C LEU A 132 43.45 4.18 -7.00
N ALA A 133 44.73 4.35 -7.31
CA ALA A 133 45.33 3.89 -8.55
C ALA A 133 45.44 2.36 -8.67
N VAL A 134 45.51 1.63 -7.54
CA VAL A 134 45.86 0.19 -7.52
C VAL A 134 44.86 -0.69 -6.76
N PHE A 135 43.85 -0.12 -6.09
CA PHE A 135 42.99 -0.89 -5.19
C PHE A 135 42.19 -2.03 -5.85
N HIS A 136 41.89 -1.94 -7.15
CA HIS A 136 41.27 -3.02 -7.95
C HIS A 136 42.29 -3.84 -8.78
N ASP A 137 43.60 -3.66 -8.59
CA ASP A 137 44.63 -4.49 -9.26
C ASP A 137 44.82 -5.81 -8.49
N PRO A 138 44.61 -6.99 -9.13
CA PRO A 138 44.76 -8.28 -8.49
C PRO A 138 46.14 -8.52 -7.88
N ARG A 139 47.20 -7.94 -8.49
CA ARG A 139 48.58 -8.07 -7.98
C ARG A 139 48.75 -7.32 -6.66
N PHE A 140 48.10 -6.16 -6.55
CA PHE A 140 48.11 -5.38 -5.32
C PHE A 140 47.33 -6.07 -4.21
N THR A 141 46.13 -6.60 -4.48
CA THR A 141 45.35 -7.29 -3.44
C THR A 141 46.03 -8.57 -2.96
N HIS A 142 46.73 -9.28 -3.84
CA HIS A 142 47.57 -10.42 -3.49
C HIS A 142 48.72 -10.01 -2.57
N ALA A 143 49.48 -8.97 -2.94
CA ALA A 143 50.59 -8.46 -2.15
C ALA A 143 50.13 -7.91 -0.79
N LEU A 144 48.96 -7.26 -0.75
CA LEU A 144 48.35 -6.79 0.49
C LEU A 144 47.99 -7.94 1.44
N TRP A 145 47.46 -9.04 0.90
CA TRP A 145 47.18 -10.24 1.68
C TRP A 145 48.46 -10.88 2.22
N GLN A 146 49.50 -11.03 1.38
CA GLN A 146 50.80 -11.53 1.82
C GLN A 146 51.42 -10.67 2.93
N ALA A 147 51.36 -9.34 2.81
CA ALA A 147 51.89 -8.43 3.82
C ALA A 147 51.17 -8.58 5.19
N VAL A 148 49.84 -8.78 5.17
CA VAL A 148 49.05 -9.04 6.38
C VAL A 148 49.36 -10.43 6.97
N ASP A 149 49.47 -11.45 6.12
CA ASP A 149 49.75 -12.83 6.53
C ASP A 149 51.16 -12.95 7.15
N GLN A 150 52.17 -12.37 6.50
CA GLN A 150 53.56 -12.32 7.00
C GLN A 150 53.70 -11.54 8.30
N ALA A 151 52.84 -10.54 8.55
CA ALA A 151 52.84 -9.80 9.80
C ALA A 151 52.34 -10.66 10.99
N GLY A 152 51.68 -11.79 10.72
CA GLY A 152 51.39 -12.86 11.67
C GLY A 152 50.61 -12.45 12.93
N GLU A 153 50.75 -13.28 13.99
CA GLU A 153 50.16 -13.01 15.31
C GLU A 153 50.69 -11.73 15.97
N ASP A 154 51.84 -11.20 15.54
CA ASP A 154 52.43 -9.99 16.10
C ASP A 154 51.58 -8.75 15.81
N PHE A 155 50.89 -8.74 14.66
CA PHE A 155 50.11 -7.60 14.19
C PHE A 155 48.73 -8.00 13.65
N PRO A 156 47.82 -8.56 14.46
CA PRO A 156 46.48 -8.93 13.97
C PRO A 156 45.72 -7.71 13.42
N PRO A 157 44.87 -7.87 12.38
CA PRO A 157 44.11 -6.79 11.78
C PRO A 157 43.21 -6.06 12.81
N PRO A 158 43.45 -4.76 13.08
CA PRO A 158 42.64 -4.02 14.03
C PRO A 158 41.24 -3.72 13.47
N LYS A 159 40.28 -3.47 14.37
CA LYS A 159 38.89 -3.15 14.00
C LYS A 159 38.79 -1.94 13.07
N GLU A 160 39.61 -0.92 13.30
CA GLU A 160 39.61 0.32 12.52
C GLU A 160 40.02 0.08 11.06
N PHE A 161 41.00 -0.79 10.84
CA PHE A 161 41.45 -1.23 9.52
C PHE A 161 40.40 -2.10 8.85
N GLN A 162 39.86 -3.10 9.56
CA GLN A 162 38.80 -3.99 9.03
C GLN A 162 37.57 -3.21 8.57
N LEU A 163 37.15 -2.21 9.34
CA LEU A 163 36.05 -1.33 8.93
C LEU A 163 36.40 -0.52 7.67
N ALA A 164 37.64 -0.06 7.51
CA ALA A 164 38.02 0.79 6.37
C ALA A 164 38.16 -0.04 5.09
N LEU A 165 38.68 -1.26 5.25
CA LEU A 165 38.75 -2.27 4.20
C LEU A 165 37.34 -2.65 3.71
N ALA A 166 36.40 -2.91 4.64
CA ALA A 166 35.01 -3.19 4.31
C ALA A 166 34.29 -2.04 3.61
N VAL A 167 34.63 -0.79 3.94
CA VAL A 167 34.09 0.41 3.28
C VAL A 167 34.61 0.55 1.85
N ALA A 168 35.93 0.41 1.65
CA ALA A 168 36.54 0.59 0.32
C ALA A 168 36.17 -0.53 -0.66
N TYR A 169 36.11 -1.78 -0.17
CA TYR A 169 35.82 -2.97 -0.99
C TYR A 169 34.35 -3.43 -0.89
N ARG A 170 33.52 -2.70 -0.14
CA ARG A 170 32.06 -2.82 -0.11
C ARG A 170 31.57 -4.26 0.15
N TYR A 171 32.04 -4.85 1.25
CA TYR A 171 31.65 -6.19 1.70
C TYR A 171 31.11 -6.21 3.14
N ARG A 172 30.34 -7.25 3.47
CA ARG A 172 29.91 -7.56 4.85
C ARG A 172 30.05 -9.04 5.17
N ALA A 173 30.29 -9.35 6.44
CA ALA A 173 30.32 -10.73 6.94
C ALA A 173 28.92 -11.19 7.40
N GLU A 174 28.45 -12.32 6.87
CA GLU A 174 27.26 -13.04 7.30
C GLU A 174 27.70 -14.31 8.04
N VAL A 175 27.29 -14.42 9.31
CA VAL A 175 27.75 -15.50 10.19
C VAL A 175 26.60 -16.48 10.38
N TYR A 176 26.80 -17.69 9.87
CA TYR A 176 25.91 -18.84 10.06
C TYR A 176 26.39 -19.70 11.23
N GLN A 177 25.61 -20.71 11.62
CA GLN A 177 25.98 -21.60 12.71
C GLN A 177 27.26 -22.40 12.41
N ASP A 178 27.50 -22.73 11.14
CA ASP A 178 28.57 -23.64 10.72
C ASP A 178 29.72 -22.95 9.96
N HIS A 179 29.51 -21.75 9.39
CA HIS A 179 30.52 -21.02 8.62
C HIS A 179 30.26 -19.50 8.57
N THR A 180 31.23 -18.73 8.07
CA THR A 180 31.08 -17.30 7.78
C THR A 180 31.20 -17.08 6.28
N GLU A 181 30.21 -16.40 5.69
CA GLU A 181 30.23 -15.96 4.30
C GLU A 181 30.48 -14.46 4.23
N PHE A 182 31.10 -14.01 3.14
CA PHE A 182 31.27 -12.59 2.86
C PHE A 182 30.43 -12.21 1.64
N VAL A 183 29.47 -11.32 1.86
CA VAL A 183 28.57 -10.83 0.82
C VAL A 183 29.11 -9.50 0.29
N LEU A 184 29.36 -9.45 -1.02
CA LEU A 184 29.73 -8.23 -1.74
C LEU A 184 28.48 -7.43 -2.09
N GLU A 185 28.57 -6.10 -2.01
CA GLU A 185 27.54 -5.24 -2.59
C GLU A 185 27.52 -5.37 -4.12
N GLN A 186 26.36 -5.06 -4.74
CA GLN A 186 26.20 -5.11 -6.18
C GLN A 186 27.28 -4.25 -6.89
N GLY A 187 27.98 -4.86 -7.85
CA GLY A 187 29.03 -4.21 -8.63
C GLY A 187 30.40 -4.10 -7.94
N ALA A 188 30.59 -4.64 -6.73
CA ALA A 188 31.88 -4.62 -6.02
C ALA A 188 32.81 -5.81 -6.35
N GLY A 189 32.37 -6.75 -7.18
CA GLY A 189 33.18 -7.90 -7.60
C GLY A 189 34.23 -7.54 -8.64
N PHE A 190 35.46 -7.98 -8.43
CA PHE A 190 36.57 -7.86 -9.37
C PHE A 190 37.58 -9.01 -9.18
N GLU A 191 38.45 -9.24 -10.16
CA GLU A 191 39.50 -10.25 -10.08
C GLU A 191 40.48 -9.90 -8.95
N GLY A 192 40.71 -10.82 -8.01
CA GLY A 192 41.56 -10.58 -6.84
C GLY A 192 40.84 -10.12 -5.57
N VAL A 193 39.51 -9.93 -5.58
CA VAL A 193 38.72 -9.62 -4.37
C VAL A 193 38.83 -10.72 -3.30
N ASN A 194 39.05 -11.97 -3.71
CA ASN A 194 39.21 -13.10 -2.78
C ASN A 194 40.37 -12.91 -1.80
N HIS A 195 41.45 -12.23 -2.20
CA HIS A 195 42.55 -11.90 -1.30
C HIS A 195 42.13 -10.91 -0.21
N ILE A 196 41.26 -9.96 -0.54
CA ILE A 196 40.67 -9.03 0.43
C ILE A 196 39.77 -9.77 1.42
N LEU A 197 38.94 -10.71 0.94
CA LEU A 197 38.07 -11.50 1.80
C LEU A 197 38.87 -12.43 2.73
N ARG A 198 40.03 -12.94 2.30
CA ARG A 198 40.97 -13.65 3.19
C ARG A 198 41.48 -12.74 4.30
N ILE A 199 41.87 -11.50 4.00
CA ILE A 199 42.25 -10.50 5.02
C ILE A 199 41.09 -10.22 5.99
N ALA A 200 39.86 -10.15 5.47
CA ALA A 200 38.66 -9.93 6.29
C ALA A 200 38.43 -11.04 7.33
N GLY A 201 38.75 -12.30 6.98
CA GLY A 201 38.66 -13.45 7.88
C GLY A 201 39.69 -13.47 9.01
N LEU A 202 40.81 -12.74 8.88
CA LEU A 202 41.89 -12.72 9.88
C LEU A 202 41.63 -11.75 11.05
N GLY A 203 40.59 -10.92 10.98
CA GLY A 203 40.30 -9.90 12.00
C GLY A 203 38.84 -9.87 12.46
N PRO A 204 38.47 -8.86 13.28
CA PRO A 204 37.08 -8.69 13.72
C PRO A 204 36.10 -8.56 12.55
N LEU A 205 35.14 -9.48 12.47
CA LEU A 205 34.15 -9.54 11.39
C LEU A 205 33.26 -8.29 11.34
N VAL A 206 33.20 -7.65 10.16
CA VAL A 206 32.36 -6.47 9.91
C VAL A 206 30.99 -6.91 9.42
N ARG A 207 30.02 -7.01 10.35
CA ARG A 207 28.64 -7.42 10.02
C ARG A 207 27.76 -6.29 9.50
N LYS A 208 28.02 -5.05 9.94
CA LYS A 208 27.21 -3.87 9.59
C LYS A 208 28.04 -2.60 9.68
N LEU A 209 27.94 -1.76 8.65
CA LEU A 209 28.49 -0.41 8.62
C LEU A 209 27.50 0.57 9.28
N GLN A 210 27.98 1.65 9.90
CA GLN A 210 27.13 2.66 10.56
C GLN A 210 27.65 4.08 10.32
N GLY A 211 26.73 5.05 10.31
CA GLY A 211 27.07 6.48 10.25
C GLY A 211 27.93 6.85 9.04
N ASN A 212 29.16 7.33 9.29
CA ASN A 212 30.13 7.71 8.25
C ASN A 212 30.50 6.55 7.33
N ASP A 213 30.60 5.32 7.84
CA ASP A 213 31.09 4.17 7.08
C ASP A 213 30.12 3.80 5.95
N VAL A 214 28.81 3.85 6.21
CA VAL A 214 27.77 3.59 5.19
C VAL A 214 27.87 4.62 4.06
N VAL A 215 27.96 5.90 4.45
CA VAL A 215 27.97 7.01 3.48
C VAL A 215 29.27 7.02 2.66
N LEU A 216 30.41 6.64 3.26
CA LEU A 216 31.68 6.48 2.54
C LEU A 216 31.67 5.26 1.62
N SER A 217 31.05 4.14 2.01
CA SER A 217 30.90 2.95 1.14
C SER A 217 30.17 3.31 -0.16
N VAL A 218 29.06 4.06 -0.03
CA VAL A 218 28.31 4.56 -1.20
C VAL A 218 29.12 5.58 -2.01
N ALA A 219 30.04 6.33 -1.39
CA ALA A 219 30.93 7.21 -2.16
C ALA A 219 31.96 6.44 -3.01
N TYR A 220 32.45 5.28 -2.55
CA TYR A 220 33.24 4.37 -3.39
C TYR A 220 32.41 3.82 -4.55
N GLN A 221 31.14 3.47 -4.32
CA GLN A 221 30.22 3.10 -5.39
C GLN A 221 30.05 4.21 -6.44
N ASP A 222 29.86 5.46 -5.99
CA ASP A 222 29.79 6.62 -6.89
C ASP A 222 31.10 6.74 -7.70
N TYR A 223 32.26 6.61 -7.06
CA TYR A 223 33.58 6.67 -7.69
C TYR A 223 33.78 5.57 -8.75
N ASP A 224 33.46 4.32 -8.46
CA ASP A 224 33.57 3.20 -9.41
C ASP A 224 32.67 3.41 -10.62
N THR A 225 31.45 3.90 -10.39
CA THR A 225 30.49 4.19 -11.45
C THR A 225 31.02 5.30 -12.36
N LEU A 226 31.58 6.38 -11.79
CA LEU A 226 32.20 7.47 -12.55
C LEU A 226 33.42 6.97 -13.35
N CYS A 227 34.27 6.14 -12.76
CA CYS A 227 35.39 5.52 -13.47
C CYS A 227 34.91 4.63 -14.63
N GLY A 228 33.83 3.88 -14.43
CA GLY A 228 33.18 3.10 -15.49
C GLY A 228 32.69 3.97 -16.65
N LEU A 229 32.04 5.11 -16.36
CA LEU A 229 31.63 6.08 -17.37
C LEU A 229 32.82 6.64 -18.15
N ALA A 230 33.91 6.99 -17.46
CA ALA A 230 35.11 7.50 -18.11
C ALA A 230 35.78 6.44 -19.01
N ARG A 231 35.83 5.17 -18.58
CA ARG A 231 36.38 4.05 -19.38
C ARG A 231 35.56 3.75 -20.63
N ALA A 232 34.23 3.92 -20.57
CA ALA A 232 33.36 3.75 -21.73
C ALA A 232 33.68 4.74 -22.85
N GLY A 233 34.29 5.89 -22.54
CA GLY A 233 34.82 6.87 -23.49
C GLY A 233 33.76 7.62 -24.30
N ARG A 234 32.46 7.42 -24.02
CA ARG A 234 31.34 8.10 -24.67
C ARG A 234 30.76 9.11 -23.69
N TRP A 235 30.72 10.37 -24.10
CA TRP A 235 30.19 11.47 -23.31
C TRP A 235 29.09 12.17 -24.09
N GLY A 236 27.92 11.52 -24.15
CA GLY A 236 26.72 12.14 -24.70
C GLY A 236 25.94 12.92 -23.63
N GLN A 237 24.85 13.55 -24.06
CA GLN A 237 23.86 14.17 -23.17
C GLN A 237 23.42 13.26 -22.00
N PRO A 238 23.08 11.96 -22.19
CA PRO A 238 22.66 11.11 -21.07
C PRO A 238 23.79 10.85 -20.06
N ASP A 239 25.05 10.83 -20.49
CA ASP A 239 26.20 10.63 -19.60
C ASP A 239 26.50 11.90 -18.79
N LEU A 240 26.32 13.08 -19.40
CA LEU A 240 26.42 14.38 -18.71
C LEU A 240 25.30 14.56 -17.68
N GLU A 241 24.07 14.12 -17.98
CA GLU A 241 22.96 14.12 -17.02
C GLU A 241 23.21 13.16 -15.85
N ARG A 242 23.77 11.97 -16.13
CA ARG A 242 24.20 11.03 -15.08
C ARG A 242 25.28 11.66 -14.20
N LEU A 243 26.30 12.28 -14.79
CA LEU A 243 27.34 13.01 -14.07
C LEU A 243 26.74 14.10 -13.19
N GLN A 244 25.83 14.92 -13.72
CA GLN A 244 25.13 15.95 -12.96
C GLN A 244 24.40 15.38 -11.75
N LYS A 245 23.65 14.29 -11.92
CA LYS A 245 22.93 13.63 -10.82
C LYS A 245 23.88 13.16 -9.71
N PHE A 246 25.05 12.62 -10.06
CA PHE A 246 26.06 12.24 -9.07
C PHE A 246 26.60 13.46 -8.33
N LEU A 247 27.01 14.50 -9.05
CA LEU A 247 27.62 15.70 -8.45
C LEU A 247 26.66 16.45 -7.51
N MET A 248 25.36 16.49 -7.81
CA MET A 248 24.35 17.13 -6.95
C MET A 248 24.30 16.55 -5.53
N ARG A 249 24.66 15.26 -5.37
CA ARG A 249 24.75 14.58 -4.06
C ARG A 249 25.92 15.09 -3.20
N TYR A 250 26.89 15.77 -3.81
CA TYR A 250 28.07 16.35 -3.17
C TYR A 250 27.97 17.88 -3.02
N SER A 251 26.77 18.43 -3.19
CA SER A 251 26.52 19.85 -2.89
C SER A 251 26.69 20.13 -1.39
N SER A 252 27.00 21.38 -1.05
CA SER A 252 27.37 21.77 0.32
C SER A 252 26.26 21.53 1.35
N ALA A 253 25.01 21.38 0.92
CA ALA A 253 23.87 21.05 1.77
C ALA A 253 23.92 19.61 2.30
N TYR A 254 24.54 18.69 1.55
CA TYR A 254 24.58 17.27 1.86
C TYR A 254 25.94 16.82 2.44
N LEU A 255 26.99 17.65 2.32
CA LEU A 255 28.31 17.37 2.89
C LEU A 255 28.35 17.56 4.41
N LYS A 256 28.74 16.50 5.14
CA LYS A 256 28.84 16.50 6.61
C LYS A 256 30.16 15.88 7.10
N GLU A 257 30.65 16.35 8.25
CA GLU A 257 31.80 15.72 8.94
C GLU A 257 31.39 14.44 9.70
N ARG A 258 30.18 14.46 10.27
CA ARG A 258 29.55 13.34 10.98
C ARG A 258 28.18 13.05 10.35
N CYS A 259 28.07 11.90 9.71
CA CYS A 259 26.89 11.41 9.01
C CYS A 259 26.06 10.50 9.92
N SER A 260 24.75 10.53 9.73
CA SER A 260 23.76 9.69 10.41
C SER A 260 23.61 8.30 9.76
N GLY A 261 24.18 8.11 8.57
CA GLY A 261 24.08 6.85 7.81
C GLY A 261 22.95 6.84 6.78
N ARG A 262 22.53 8.02 6.28
CA ARG A 262 21.48 8.19 5.25
C ARG A 262 22.10 8.59 3.90
N PRO A 263 22.48 7.64 3.04
CA PRO A 263 23.21 7.94 1.80
C PRO A 263 22.36 8.67 0.76
N GLU A 264 21.04 8.74 0.89
CA GLU A 264 20.19 9.49 -0.05
C GLU A 264 20.33 11.01 0.15
N THR A 265 20.75 11.44 1.34
CA THR A 265 20.72 12.86 1.76
C THR A 265 22.03 13.34 2.39
N GLU A 266 23.06 12.49 2.46
CA GLU A 266 24.33 12.84 3.09
C GLU A 266 25.52 12.29 2.29
N ARG A 267 26.61 13.07 2.26
CA ARG A 267 27.95 12.65 1.85
C ARG A 267 28.96 13.09 2.91
N ASN A 268 29.97 12.25 3.17
CA ASN A 268 31.02 12.60 4.12
C ASN A 268 32.05 13.52 3.45
N ILE A 269 32.61 14.51 4.15
CA ILE A 269 33.60 15.43 3.53
C ILE A 269 34.82 14.69 2.97
N LEU A 270 35.24 13.56 3.56
CA LEU A 270 36.34 12.74 3.04
C LEU A 270 36.06 12.18 1.64
N SER A 271 34.79 11.98 1.27
CA SER A 271 34.41 11.51 -0.07
C SER A 271 34.76 12.49 -1.19
N MET A 272 34.98 13.78 -0.87
CA MET A 272 35.46 14.77 -1.86
C MET A 272 36.81 14.37 -2.45
N ARG A 273 37.66 13.66 -1.69
CA ARG A 273 38.96 13.16 -2.16
C ARG A 273 38.81 12.14 -3.30
N LEU A 274 37.73 11.35 -3.29
CA LEU A 274 37.42 10.40 -4.36
C LEU A 274 37.02 11.15 -5.64
N LEU A 275 36.17 12.18 -5.53
CA LEU A 275 35.81 13.04 -6.67
C LEU A 275 37.03 13.80 -7.21
N GLU A 276 37.87 14.35 -6.34
CA GLU A 276 39.11 15.01 -6.72
C GLU A 276 40.03 14.08 -7.51
N ALA A 277 40.22 12.84 -7.05
CA ALA A 277 41.00 11.83 -7.76
C ALA A 277 40.40 11.53 -9.14
N PHE A 278 39.09 11.31 -9.23
CA PHE A 278 38.41 11.02 -10.50
C PHE A 278 38.68 12.09 -11.57
N PHE A 279 38.44 13.37 -11.25
CA PHE A 279 38.63 14.47 -12.20
C PHE A 279 40.11 14.77 -12.49
N ASN A 280 40.99 14.47 -11.54
CA ASN A 280 42.43 14.63 -11.70
C ASN A 280 43.04 13.54 -12.60
N ASP A 281 42.55 12.31 -12.52
CA ASP A 281 43.21 11.15 -13.15
C ASP A 281 42.65 10.87 -14.55
N HIS A 282 41.41 11.26 -14.83
CA HIS A 282 40.77 11.06 -16.14
C HIS A 282 40.82 12.32 -17.02
N SER A 283 41.02 12.13 -18.32
CA SER A 283 40.87 13.18 -19.33
C SER A 283 39.43 13.19 -19.83
N LEU A 284 38.64 14.15 -19.37
CA LEU A 284 37.20 14.26 -19.69
C LEU A 284 36.97 15.32 -20.78
N PRO A 285 35.83 15.29 -21.51
CA PRO A 285 35.48 16.39 -22.39
C PRO A 285 35.15 17.65 -21.60
N VAL A 286 35.26 18.78 -22.29
CA VAL A 286 35.00 20.12 -21.77
C VAL A 286 33.62 20.21 -21.10
N ASP A 287 32.62 19.56 -21.69
CA ASP A 287 31.23 19.51 -21.21
C ASP A 287 31.13 18.94 -19.79
N ALA A 288 31.92 17.91 -19.46
CA ALA A 288 31.94 17.30 -18.14
C ALA A 288 32.55 18.25 -17.09
N TYR A 289 33.61 18.98 -17.46
CA TYR A 289 34.17 20.02 -16.61
C TYR A 289 33.23 21.22 -16.46
N GLU A 290 32.44 21.53 -17.47
CA GLU A 290 31.42 22.58 -17.41
C GLU A 290 30.29 22.23 -16.43
N VAL A 291 29.80 20.99 -16.47
CA VAL A 291 28.82 20.47 -15.50
C VAL A 291 29.36 20.60 -14.07
N LEU A 292 30.61 20.18 -13.84
CA LEU A 292 31.29 20.33 -12.55
C LEU A 292 31.39 21.80 -12.10
N TRP A 293 31.82 22.68 -13.00
CA TRP A 293 31.99 24.12 -12.73
C TRP A 293 30.68 24.79 -12.31
N ASN A 294 29.58 24.39 -12.93
CA ASN A 294 28.24 24.93 -12.66
C ASN A 294 27.64 24.42 -11.35
N ILE A 295 27.68 23.11 -11.11
CA ILE A 295 27.01 22.50 -9.96
C ILE A 295 27.60 22.98 -8.64
N PHE A 296 28.92 23.13 -8.57
CA PHE A 296 29.60 23.60 -7.35
C PHE A 296 29.90 25.10 -7.36
N ASP A 297 29.43 25.85 -8.36
CA ASP A 297 29.72 27.27 -8.55
C ASP A 297 31.20 27.59 -8.31
N LEU A 298 32.09 26.93 -9.05
CA LEU A 298 33.54 27.04 -8.84
C LEU A 298 34.08 28.46 -9.12
N ASN A 299 33.29 29.30 -9.77
CA ASN A 299 33.55 30.74 -9.90
C ASN A 299 33.61 31.44 -8.53
N SER A 300 32.74 31.07 -7.58
CA SER A 300 32.67 31.70 -6.25
C SER A 300 33.52 30.98 -5.19
N ALA A 301 34.06 29.79 -5.49
CA ALA A 301 34.89 28.97 -4.61
C ALA A 301 36.33 29.50 -4.40
N ILE A 302 36.48 30.82 -4.19
CA ILE A 302 37.77 31.50 -4.03
C ILE A 302 38.14 31.70 -2.55
N MET A 303 37.14 31.90 -1.68
CA MET A 303 37.30 32.18 -0.24
C MET A 303 36.25 31.44 0.61
N GLY A 304 36.48 31.36 1.93
CA GLY A 304 35.51 30.81 2.89
C GLY A 304 35.29 29.29 2.77
N ARG A 305 34.11 28.82 3.17
CA ARG A 305 33.76 27.38 3.23
C ARG A 305 33.77 26.71 1.85
N SER A 306 33.34 27.40 0.80
CA SER A 306 33.34 26.84 -0.57
C SER A 306 34.75 26.57 -1.08
N LYS A 307 35.74 27.39 -0.69
CA LYS A 307 37.16 27.11 -0.99
C LYS A 307 37.64 25.83 -0.29
N VAL A 308 37.21 25.61 0.96
CA VAL A 308 37.60 24.43 1.75
C VAL A 308 37.07 23.14 1.11
N PHE A 309 35.84 23.14 0.59
CA PHE A 309 35.26 21.94 -0.02
C PHE A 309 35.63 21.73 -1.49
N TYR A 310 35.70 22.81 -2.28
CA TYR A 310 35.78 22.70 -3.74
C TYR A 310 37.04 23.35 -4.34
N GLY A 311 37.93 23.90 -3.53
CA GLY A 311 39.12 24.62 -3.99
C GLY A 311 40.03 23.75 -4.87
N ARG A 312 40.22 22.47 -4.50
CA ARG A 312 41.02 21.53 -5.29
C ARG A 312 40.38 21.20 -6.64
N LEU A 313 39.07 20.97 -6.67
CA LEU A 313 38.33 20.75 -7.92
C LEU A 313 38.42 21.97 -8.85
N ARG A 314 38.36 23.18 -8.29
CA ARG A 314 38.57 24.42 -9.06
C ARG A 314 39.95 24.48 -9.69
N GLU A 315 41.01 24.12 -8.96
CA GLU A 315 42.37 24.04 -9.51
C GLU A 315 42.47 23.03 -10.66
N ILE A 316 41.83 21.86 -10.52
CA ILE A 316 41.79 20.83 -11.56
C ILE A 316 41.10 21.34 -12.83
N VAL A 317 39.94 21.99 -12.71
CA VAL A 317 39.22 22.54 -13.89
C VAL A 317 40.02 23.65 -14.56
N LEU A 318 40.64 24.54 -13.79
CA LEU A 318 41.50 25.60 -14.36
C LEU A 318 42.68 25.04 -15.15
N ALA A 319 43.24 23.91 -14.71
CA ALA A 319 44.34 23.26 -15.41
C ALA A 319 43.89 22.49 -16.66
N LYS A 320 42.73 21.83 -16.61
CA LYS A 320 42.27 20.91 -17.67
C LYS A 320 41.28 21.50 -18.68
N ALA A 321 40.50 22.51 -18.32
CA ALA A 321 39.48 23.11 -19.17
C ALA A 321 39.36 24.65 -18.94
N PRO A 322 40.38 25.44 -19.34
CA PRO A 322 40.42 26.88 -19.07
C PRO A 322 39.30 27.68 -19.75
N GLU A 323 38.77 27.20 -20.87
CA GLU A 323 37.64 27.79 -21.61
C GLU A 323 36.33 27.84 -20.82
N VAL A 324 36.11 26.91 -19.88
CA VAL A 324 34.93 26.89 -19.00
C VAL A 324 34.96 28.06 -18.00
N CYS A 325 36.16 28.59 -17.70
CA CYS A 325 36.38 29.58 -16.66
C CYS A 325 36.15 31.04 -17.12
N ALA A 326 35.72 31.26 -18.37
CA ALA A 326 35.47 32.60 -18.92
C ALA A 326 34.17 33.25 -18.37
N PRO A 327 34.12 34.59 -18.23
CA PRO A 327 32.93 35.29 -17.78
C PRO A 327 31.78 35.16 -18.79
N ARG A 328 30.59 34.79 -18.31
CA ARG A 328 29.38 34.58 -19.13
C ARG A 328 28.69 35.90 -19.48
N GLU A 329 28.42 36.13 -20.76
CA GLU A 329 27.55 37.20 -21.23
C GLU A 329 26.08 36.86 -20.90
N ARG A 330 25.33 37.84 -20.36
CA ARG A 330 23.93 37.65 -19.94
C ARG A 330 22.98 38.28 -20.95
N PHE A 331 22.25 37.47 -21.72
CA PHE A 331 21.28 37.90 -22.74
C PHE A 331 19.89 38.25 -22.16
N VAL A 332 19.82 39.11 -21.14
CA VAL A 332 18.55 39.41 -20.42
C VAL A 332 17.55 40.15 -21.31
N GLU A 333 18.00 41.20 -22.01
CA GLU A 333 17.14 42.02 -22.88
C GLU A 333 16.57 41.22 -24.07
N LEU A 334 17.36 40.26 -24.58
CA LEU A 334 16.93 39.37 -25.64
C LEU A 334 15.81 38.42 -25.18
N ARG A 335 15.88 37.89 -23.95
CA ARG A 335 14.82 37.04 -23.38
C ARG A 335 13.52 37.82 -23.17
N THR A 336 13.62 39.05 -22.68
CA THR A 336 12.46 39.94 -22.57
C THR A 336 11.81 40.14 -23.94
N ALA A 337 12.61 40.45 -24.96
CA ALA A 337 12.12 40.63 -26.32
C ALA A 337 11.49 39.37 -26.93
N TYR A 338 11.98 38.16 -26.59
CA TYR A 338 11.36 36.90 -27.01
C TYR A 338 9.99 36.69 -26.34
N ASN A 339 9.89 36.96 -25.04
CA ASN A 339 8.64 36.82 -24.30
C ASN A 339 7.56 37.80 -24.80
N ASP A 340 7.96 39.00 -25.22
CA ASP A 340 7.06 40.02 -25.77
C ASP A 340 6.61 39.70 -27.22
N LEU A 341 7.37 38.86 -27.95
CA LEU A 341 7.12 38.55 -29.36
C LEU A 341 5.76 37.86 -29.59
N GLY A 342 5.39 36.91 -28.74
CA GLY A 342 4.13 36.17 -28.87
C GLY A 342 2.89 37.08 -28.85
N PRO A 343 2.70 37.88 -27.77
CA PRO A 343 1.64 38.89 -27.70
C PRO A 343 1.66 39.89 -28.87
N GLU A 344 2.83 40.39 -29.27
CA GLU A 344 2.95 41.34 -30.39
C GLU A 344 2.50 40.74 -31.72
N VAL A 345 2.87 39.48 -32.00
CA VAL A 345 2.44 38.76 -33.21
C VAL A 345 0.93 38.54 -33.22
N GLN A 346 0.33 38.22 -32.07
CA GLN A 346 -1.13 38.04 -31.97
C GLN A 346 -1.89 39.35 -32.24
N VAL A 347 -1.42 40.47 -31.71
CA VAL A 347 -1.99 41.81 -31.98
C VAL A 347 -1.81 42.21 -33.45
N ALA A 348 -0.75 41.75 -34.11
CA ALA A 348 -0.46 42.04 -35.51
C ALA A 348 -1.32 41.26 -36.52
N GLY A 349 -2.22 40.38 -36.06
CA GLY A 349 -3.11 39.58 -36.90
C GLY A 349 -2.81 38.08 -36.90
N GLY A 350 -1.98 37.60 -35.96
CA GLY A 350 -1.62 36.19 -35.81
C GLY A 350 -0.39 35.78 -36.62
N GLU A 351 0.03 34.53 -36.41
CA GLU A 351 1.29 33.97 -36.92
C GLU A 351 1.37 33.91 -38.46
N ASP A 352 0.21 33.75 -39.13
CA ASP A 352 0.11 33.71 -40.59
C ASP A 352 0.01 35.08 -41.26
N SER A 353 -0.12 36.15 -40.48
CA SER A 353 -0.24 37.50 -41.03
C SER A 353 1.12 38.01 -41.55
N PRO A 354 1.15 38.76 -42.67
CA PRO A 354 2.38 39.39 -43.16
C PRO A 354 3.05 40.29 -42.12
N ARG A 355 2.24 40.94 -41.27
CA ARG A 355 2.72 41.83 -40.21
C ARG A 355 3.33 41.05 -39.03
N GLY A 356 2.78 39.88 -38.70
CA GLY A 356 3.35 38.96 -37.71
C GLY A 356 4.70 38.39 -38.15
N ARG A 357 4.82 37.95 -39.41
CA ARG A 357 6.09 37.46 -39.98
C ARG A 357 7.19 38.52 -39.95
N ALA A 358 6.86 39.77 -40.29
CA ALA A 358 7.81 40.88 -40.24
C ALA A 358 8.34 41.18 -38.83
N LEU A 359 7.54 40.94 -37.77
CA LEU A 359 8.00 41.10 -36.39
C LEU A 359 9.01 40.03 -35.97
N VAL A 360 8.79 38.77 -36.40
CA VAL A 360 9.73 37.65 -36.19
C VAL A 360 11.04 37.91 -36.92
N GLU A 361 11.00 38.36 -38.17
CA GLU A 361 12.19 38.73 -38.93
C GLU A 361 12.98 39.87 -38.27
N ARG A 362 12.28 40.90 -37.76
CA ARG A 362 12.90 42.00 -37.02
C ARG A 362 13.58 41.50 -35.74
N PHE A 363 12.98 40.55 -35.03
CA PHE A 363 13.57 39.94 -33.85
C PHE A 363 14.86 39.19 -34.18
N MET A 364 14.87 38.39 -35.25
CA MET A 364 16.05 37.64 -35.69
C MET A 364 17.19 38.54 -36.22
N ALA A 365 16.85 39.73 -36.73
CA ALA A 365 17.82 40.70 -37.22
C ALA A 365 18.59 41.44 -36.11
N ARG A 366 18.22 41.27 -34.82
CA ARG A 366 18.89 41.95 -33.72
C ARG A 366 20.33 41.45 -33.54
N GLU A 367 21.24 42.37 -33.21
CA GLU A 367 22.66 42.06 -33.02
C GLU A 367 22.91 41.16 -31.80
N ASP A 368 22.15 41.34 -30.72
CA ASP A 368 22.21 40.50 -29.53
C ASP A 368 21.71 39.06 -29.81
N PHE A 369 20.68 38.89 -30.64
CA PHE A 369 20.23 37.57 -31.13
C PHE A 369 21.34 36.85 -31.90
N GLN A 370 22.00 37.55 -32.84
CA GLN A 370 23.09 36.98 -33.63
C GLN A 370 24.30 36.55 -32.79
N ARG A 371 24.58 37.26 -31.68
CA ARG A 371 25.62 36.86 -30.72
C ARG A 371 25.15 35.68 -29.85
N ALA A 372 23.88 35.65 -29.47
CA ALA A 372 23.31 34.62 -28.61
C ALA A 372 23.30 33.23 -29.27
N ILE A 373 22.93 33.13 -30.55
CA ILE A 373 22.92 31.83 -31.28
C ILE A 373 24.32 31.24 -31.48
N ARG A 374 25.38 32.05 -31.38
CA ARG A 374 26.79 31.60 -31.42
C ARG A 374 27.32 31.25 -30.02
N ASN A 375 26.59 31.59 -28.97
CA ASN A 375 26.98 31.31 -27.59
C ASN A 375 26.50 29.92 -27.18
N ARG A 376 27.43 29.01 -26.96
CA ARG A 376 27.16 27.61 -26.61
C ARG A 376 26.26 27.45 -25.38
N VAL A 377 26.48 28.27 -24.35
CA VAL A 377 25.70 28.24 -23.09
C VAL A 377 24.26 28.69 -23.33
N PHE A 378 24.07 29.76 -24.11
CA PHE A 378 22.73 30.25 -24.45
C PHE A 378 21.93 29.23 -25.27
N VAL A 379 22.56 28.58 -26.26
CA VAL A 379 21.88 27.56 -27.08
C VAL A 379 21.45 26.36 -26.24
N ARG A 380 22.31 25.88 -25.35
CA ARG A 380 21.99 24.75 -24.45
C ARG A 380 20.91 25.10 -23.43
N ASP A 381 21.05 26.24 -22.74
CA ASP A 381 20.24 26.52 -21.54
C ASP A 381 18.93 27.26 -21.86
N GLU A 382 18.86 27.97 -22.99
CA GLU A 382 17.70 28.79 -23.36
C GLU A 382 17.07 28.33 -24.69
N LEU A 383 17.85 28.22 -25.77
CA LEU A 383 17.30 27.96 -27.10
C LEU A 383 16.65 26.57 -27.21
N LEU A 384 17.43 25.51 -26.96
CA LEU A 384 16.98 24.13 -27.07
C LEU A 384 15.76 23.83 -26.16
N PRO A 385 15.78 24.12 -24.85
CA PRO A 385 14.67 23.79 -23.96
C PRO A 385 13.45 24.72 -24.08
N HIS A 386 13.61 26.00 -24.41
CA HIS A 386 12.52 26.98 -24.30
C HIS A 386 12.05 27.56 -25.64
N TRP A 387 12.94 27.73 -26.61
CA TRP A 387 12.59 28.38 -27.90
C TRP A 387 12.35 27.37 -29.01
N CYS A 388 12.92 26.16 -28.91
CA CYS A 388 12.67 25.04 -29.81
C CYS A 388 11.51 24.16 -29.33
N SER A 389 10.40 24.77 -28.89
CA SER A 389 9.23 24.06 -28.35
C SER A 389 7.99 24.24 -29.23
N TRP A 390 7.04 23.29 -29.18
CA TRP A 390 5.83 23.25 -30.00
C TRP A 390 4.88 24.45 -29.82
N PHE A 391 4.95 25.13 -28.67
CA PHE A 391 4.20 26.36 -28.40
C PHE A 391 4.86 27.62 -28.98
N SER A 392 6.07 27.51 -29.53
CA SER A 392 6.81 28.63 -30.12
C SER A 392 6.23 28.99 -31.49
N ASN A 393 6.51 30.21 -31.94
CA ASN A 393 6.01 30.68 -33.23
C ASN A 393 6.56 29.80 -34.38
N PRO A 394 5.70 29.24 -35.26
CA PRO A 394 6.13 28.30 -36.29
C PRO A 394 7.05 28.93 -37.34
N HIS A 395 6.85 30.22 -37.66
CA HIS A 395 7.72 30.95 -38.58
C HIS A 395 9.12 31.16 -37.99
N LEU A 396 9.20 31.43 -36.68
CA LEU A 396 10.48 31.51 -35.96
C LEU A 396 11.22 30.17 -35.96
N LEU A 397 10.50 29.08 -35.68
CA LEU A 397 11.05 27.71 -35.70
C LEU A 397 11.60 27.35 -37.09
N GLN A 398 10.83 27.59 -38.16
CA GLN A 398 11.27 27.34 -39.53
C GLN A 398 12.50 28.18 -39.91
N ALA A 399 12.51 29.46 -39.54
CA ALA A 399 13.64 30.35 -39.83
C ALA A 399 14.90 29.98 -39.02
N LEU A 400 14.76 29.56 -37.76
CA LEU A 400 15.84 29.03 -36.94
C LEU A 400 16.39 27.72 -37.53
N SER A 401 15.51 26.78 -37.92
CA SER A 401 15.91 25.53 -38.56
C SER A 401 16.75 25.80 -39.81
N ALA A 402 16.29 26.68 -40.69
CA ALA A 402 17.02 27.05 -41.90
C ALA A 402 18.39 27.70 -41.61
N LEU A 403 18.49 28.50 -40.55
CA LEU A 403 19.73 29.14 -40.14
C LEU A 403 20.77 28.12 -39.63
N TYR A 404 20.35 27.17 -38.78
CA TYR A 404 21.25 26.13 -38.25
C TYR A 404 21.56 25.04 -39.26
N ASP A 405 20.66 24.75 -40.21
CA ASP A 405 20.96 23.87 -41.35
C ASP A 405 22.03 24.48 -42.27
N ALA A 406 22.01 25.80 -42.46
CA ALA A 406 22.93 26.51 -43.34
C ALA A 406 24.35 26.68 -42.77
N ASP A 407 24.51 26.73 -41.44
CA ASP A 407 25.82 26.91 -40.78
C ASP A 407 26.05 25.86 -39.68
N GLN A 408 26.70 24.75 -40.06
CA GLN A 408 27.08 23.66 -39.15
C GLN A 408 28.18 24.04 -38.15
N ALA A 409 28.81 25.22 -38.28
CA ALA A 409 29.78 25.70 -37.29
C ALA A 409 29.11 26.26 -36.03
N LEU A 410 27.78 26.44 -36.05
CA LEU A 410 27.00 26.88 -34.89
C LEU A 410 26.90 25.77 -33.82
N PRO A 411 26.90 26.14 -32.53
CA PRO A 411 26.84 25.17 -31.44
C PRO A 411 25.54 24.36 -31.49
N TYR A 412 25.66 23.03 -31.37
CA TYR A 412 24.53 22.08 -31.34
C TYR A 412 23.61 22.10 -32.57
N ALA A 413 24.10 22.50 -33.75
CA ALA A 413 23.27 22.68 -34.95
C ALA A 413 22.35 21.50 -35.28
N SER A 414 22.88 20.27 -35.32
CA SER A 414 22.05 19.07 -35.59
C SER A 414 20.99 18.82 -34.52
N SER A 415 21.30 19.11 -33.25
CA SER A 415 20.36 18.96 -32.13
C SER A 415 19.24 19.99 -32.19
N VAL A 416 19.55 21.23 -32.58
CA VAL A 416 18.55 22.31 -32.72
C VAL A 416 17.57 21.97 -33.83
N VAL A 417 18.07 21.57 -35.00
CA VAL A 417 17.23 21.20 -36.16
C VAL A 417 16.32 20.02 -35.84
N GLU A 418 16.85 18.97 -35.20
CA GLU A 418 16.03 17.82 -34.80
C GLU A 418 14.96 18.20 -33.76
N THR A 419 15.32 18.99 -32.75
CA THR A 419 14.36 19.44 -31.72
C THR A 419 13.24 20.28 -32.33
N ILE A 420 13.57 21.18 -33.27
CA ILE A 420 12.58 21.97 -34.01
C ILE A 420 11.66 21.09 -34.85
N ARG A 421 12.21 20.08 -35.54
CA ARG A 421 11.41 19.13 -36.33
C ARG A 421 10.38 18.41 -35.46
N GLN A 422 10.80 17.90 -34.31
CA GLN A 422 9.90 17.23 -33.35
C GLN A 422 8.85 18.21 -32.80
N ALA A 423 9.23 19.45 -32.47
CA ALA A 423 8.32 20.47 -32.01
C ALA A 423 7.24 20.85 -33.04
N LEU A 424 7.59 20.92 -34.33
CA LEU A 424 6.64 21.18 -35.41
C LEU A 424 5.67 20.01 -35.61
N LEU A 425 6.16 18.77 -35.58
CA LEU A 425 5.32 17.57 -35.67
C LEU A 425 4.32 17.51 -34.50
N GLN A 426 4.81 17.71 -33.27
CA GLN A 426 3.96 17.76 -32.09
C GLN A 426 2.88 18.87 -32.17
N ARG A 427 3.24 20.05 -32.70
CA ARG A 427 2.27 21.13 -32.91
C ARG A 427 1.17 20.74 -33.90
N GLU A 428 1.52 20.09 -34.99
CA GLU A 428 0.54 19.62 -35.99
C GLU A 428 -0.44 18.62 -35.38
N GLU A 429 0.06 17.67 -34.58
CA GLU A 429 -0.75 16.70 -33.84
C GLU A 429 -1.70 17.38 -32.85
N GLU A 430 -1.21 18.30 -32.02
CA GLU A 430 -2.03 19.05 -31.05
C GLU A 430 -3.12 19.89 -31.73
N MET A 431 -2.80 20.53 -32.86
CA MET A 431 -3.76 21.31 -33.65
C MET A 431 -4.78 20.42 -34.37
N ALA A 432 -4.41 19.20 -34.78
CA ALA A 432 -5.35 18.21 -35.30
C ALA A 432 -6.30 17.74 -34.19
N ALA A 433 -5.78 17.37 -33.02
CA ALA A 433 -6.57 16.97 -31.86
C ALA A 433 -7.54 18.07 -31.40
N LYS A 434 -7.11 19.33 -31.42
CA LYS A 434 -7.99 20.48 -31.12
C LYS A 434 -9.16 20.58 -32.11
N ARG A 435 -8.90 20.48 -33.42
CA ARG A 435 -9.94 20.53 -34.45
C ARG A 435 -10.93 19.38 -34.30
N GLU A 436 -10.44 18.18 -34.01
CA GLU A 436 -11.29 17.02 -33.74
C GLU A 436 -12.19 17.26 -32.52
N ARG A 437 -11.65 17.76 -31.40
CA ARG A 437 -12.44 18.09 -30.19
C ARG A 437 -13.53 19.12 -30.48
N GLU A 438 -13.21 20.17 -31.24
CA GLU A 438 -14.18 21.18 -31.65
C GLU A 438 -15.29 20.59 -32.54
N GLN A 439 -14.93 19.72 -33.49
CA GLN A 439 -15.89 19.02 -34.34
C GLN A 439 -16.80 18.09 -33.53
N LEU A 440 -16.25 17.29 -32.61
CA LEU A 440 -17.02 16.41 -31.73
C LEU A 440 -17.96 17.19 -30.80
N ALA A 441 -17.53 18.36 -30.31
CA ALA A 441 -18.37 19.23 -29.50
C ALA A 441 -19.55 19.81 -30.29
N GLN A 442 -19.34 20.15 -31.57
CA GLN A 442 -20.42 20.59 -32.46
C GLN A 442 -21.42 19.47 -32.74
N LEU A 443 -20.94 18.28 -33.11
CA LEU A 443 -21.77 17.09 -33.32
C LEU A 443 -22.58 16.72 -32.06
N ALA A 444 -21.99 16.89 -30.88
CA ALA A 444 -22.65 16.57 -29.61
C ALA A 444 -23.86 17.46 -29.30
N MET A 445 -24.01 18.61 -29.98
CA MET A 445 -25.14 19.54 -29.83
C MET A 445 -26.28 19.28 -30.82
N GLU A 446 -26.11 18.39 -31.79
CA GLU A 446 -27.16 18.01 -32.73
C GLU A 446 -28.28 17.21 -32.03
N ASP A 447 -29.42 17.05 -32.69
CA ASP A 447 -30.56 16.27 -32.18
C ASP A 447 -30.24 14.77 -32.19
N ILE A 448 -30.65 14.05 -31.14
CA ILE A 448 -30.39 12.62 -31.01
C ILE A 448 -31.62 11.83 -31.48
N GLY A 449 -31.41 10.97 -32.48
CA GLY A 449 -32.40 10.04 -33.01
C GLY A 449 -31.81 8.64 -33.28
N PRO A 450 -32.61 7.68 -33.78
CA PRO A 450 -32.16 6.32 -34.03
C PRO A 450 -30.92 6.20 -34.94
N GLU A 451 -30.77 7.11 -35.90
CA GLU A 451 -29.61 7.23 -36.79
C GLU A 451 -28.31 7.58 -36.07
N SER A 452 -28.41 8.16 -34.87
CA SER A 452 -27.26 8.45 -34.01
C SER A 452 -26.67 7.19 -33.37
N CYS A 453 -27.43 6.08 -33.28
CA CYS A 453 -27.03 4.82 -32.66
C CYS A 453 -26.34 3.86 -33.64
N THR A 454 -25.36 4.37 -34.39
CA THR A 454 -24.58 3.62 -35.40
C THR A 454 -23.09 3.71 -35.09
N LEU A 455 -22.32 2.64 -35.33
CA LEU A 455 -20.87 2.65 -35.05
C LEU A 455 -20.10 3.54 -36.03
N SER A 456 -20.73 3.95 -37.13
CA SER A 456 -20.22 4.99 -38.04
C SER A 456 -20.27 6.39 -37.42
N ASN A 457 -21.10 6.63 -36.41
CA ASN A 457 -21.12 7.89 -35.68
C ASN A 457 -19.95 7.93 -34.68
N PRO A 458 -19.04 8.92 -34.77
CA PRO A 458 -17.85 8.97 -33.92
C PRO A 458 -18.17 9.10 -32.42
N LEU A 459 -19.28 9.76 -32.06
CA LEU A 459 -19.70 9.90 -30.66
C LEU A 459 -20.26 8.58 -30.11
N PHE A 460 -21.07 7.88 -30.90
CA PHE A 460 -21.62 6.59 -30.52
C PHE A 460 -20.55 5.51 -30.44
N LEU A 461 -19.57 5.48 -31.37
CA LEU A 461 -18.44 4.53 -31.29
C LEU A 461 -17.66 4.69 -29.98
N ARG A 462 -17.34 5.93 -29.59
CA ARG A 462 -16.65 6.25 -28.33
C ARG A 462 -17.46 5.81 -27.12
N TYR A 463 -18.74 6.15 -27.11
CA TYR A 463 -19.68 5.71 -26.08
C TYR A 463 -19.73 4.18 -26.00
N PHE A 464 -19.98 3.49 -27.10
CA PHE A 464 -20.19 2.05 -27.13
C PHE A 464 -18.96 1.30 -26.62
N LEU A 465 -17.76 1.65 -27.10
CA LEU A 465 -16.52 1.01 -26.65
C LEU A 465 -16.24 1.22 -25.15
N GLN A 466 -16.48 2.43 -24.64
CA GLN A 466 -16.25 2.72 -23.21
C GLN A 466 -17.33 2.14 -22.28
N THR A 467 -18.55 2.01 -22.79
CA THR A 467 -19.73 1.65 -21.99
C THR A 467 -20.00 0.16 -22.00
N ALA A 468 -19.96 -0.50 -23.16
CA ALA A 468 -20.20 -1.93 -23.28
C ALA A 468 -19.03 -2.78 -22.78
N PHE A 469 -17.80 -2.24 -22.82
CA PHE A 469 -16.56 -2.94 -22.46
C PHE A 469 -15.81 -2.26 -21.31
N TYR A 470 -16.56 -1.66 -20.37
CA TYR A 470 -15.99 -0.92 -19.24
C TYR A 470 -14.98 -1.74 -18.41
N TRP A 471 -15.23 -3.04 -18.24
CA TRP A 471 -14.40 -3.96 -17.46
C TRP A 471 -13.35 -4.71 -18.29
N ALA A 472 -13.19 -4.39 -19.58
CA ALA A 472 -12.23 -5.07 -20.43
C ALA A 472 -10.78 -4.66 -20.10
N GLU A 473 -9.87 -5.62 -20.12
CA GLU A 473 -8.45 -5.45 -19.81
C GLU A 473 -7.56 -6.05 -20.90
N GLY A 474 -6.41 -5.41 -21.18
CA GLY A 474 -5.35 -5.95 -22.04
C GLY A 474 -4.38 -6.90 -21.31
N GLN A 475 -3.38 -7.45 -22.02
CA GLN A 475 -2.38 -8.39 -21.47
C GLN A 475 -1.58 -7.84 -20.28
N GLU A 476 -1.35 -6.53 -20.20
CA GLU A 476 -0.65 -5.88 -19.09
C GLU A 476 -1.61 -5.42 -17.95
N GLN A 477 -2.86 -5.90 -17.93
CA GLN A 477 -3.92 -5.41 -17.03
C GLN A 477 -4.22 -3.91 -17.19
N GLU A 478 -3.85 -3.30 -18.32
CA GLU A 478 -4.30 -1.94 -18.66
C GLU A 478 -5.80 -1.99 -18.95
N SER A 479 -6.58 -1.21 -18.21
CA SER A 479 -8.02 -1.05 -18.41
C SER A 479 -8.29 -0.39 -19.77
N LEU A 480 -9.12 -1.03 -20.60
CA LEU A 480 -9.55 -0.46 -21.89
C LEU A 480 -10.26 0.89 -21.69
N TYR A 481 -11.06 1.02 -20.64
CA TYR A 481 -11.72 2.28 -20.31
C TYR A 481 -10.70 3.39 -20.06
N ALA A 482 -9.66 3.15 -19.24
CA ALA A 482 -8.62 4.13 -18.95
C ALA A 482 -7.82 4.52 -20.21
N LEU A 483 -7.52 3.55 -21.08
CA LEU A 483 -6.88 3.79 -22.35
C LEU A 483 -7.74 4.68 -23.26
N LEU A 484 -9.01 4.34 -23.43
CA LEU A 484 -9.94 5.10 -24.26
C LEU A 484 -10.25 6.47 -23.66
N ASP A 485 -10.32 6.63 -22.34
CA ASP A 485 -10.53 7.94 -21.71
C ASP A 485 -9.35 8.88 -21.97
N ARG A 486 -8.12 8.34 -22.00
CA ARG A 486 -6.90 9.10 -22.31
C ARG A 486 -6.77 9.44 -23.80
N GLU A 487 -6.96 8.46 -24.69
CA GLU A 487 -6.58 8.55 -26.10
C GLU A 487 -7.78 8.68 -27.06
N PHE A 488 -9.00 8.33 -26.62
CA PHE A 488 -10.23 8.34 -27.44
C PHE A 488 -11.50 8.66 -26.62
N PRO A 489 -11.54 9.81 -25.91
CA PRO A 489 -12.52 10.07 -24.86
C PRO A 489 -13.96 10.19 -25.38
N SER A 490 -14.93 9.64 -24.65
CA SER A 490 -16.36 9.86 -24.92
C SER A 490 -16.82 11.27 -24.51
N ASN A 491 -17.98 11.68 -25.02
CA ASN A 491 -18.58 12.96 -24.68
C ASN A 491 -19.69 12.77 -23.64
N GLN A 492 -19.43 13.15 -22.39
CA GLN A 492 -20.36 12.92 -21.27
C GLN A 492 -21.72 13.60 -21.45
N VAL A 493 -21.75 14.81 -22.02
CA VAL A 493 -23.01 15.53 -22.30
C VAL A 493 -23.83 14.77 -23.33
N TRP A 494 -23.18 14.26 -24.37
CA TRP A 494 -23.84 13.46 -25.38
C TRP A 494 -24.34 12.11 -24.83
N ASN A 495 -23.54 11.41 -24.01
CA ASN A 495 -23.94 10.15 -23.36
C ASN A 495 -25.19 10.33 -22.48
N GLN A 496 -25.27 11.44 -21.72
CA GLN A 496 -26.46 11.78 -20.92
C GLN A 496 -27.69 12.02 -21.79
N ARG A 497 -27.55 12.80 -22.86
CA ARG A 497 -28.65 13.06 -23.80
C ARG A 497 -29.10 11.79 -24.52
N LEU A 498 -28.17 10.87 -24.85
CA LEU A 498 -28.47 9.58 -25.46
C LEU A 498 -29.34 8.73 -24.53
N ALA A 499 -28.98 8.63 -23.25
CA ALA A 499 -29.74 7.89 -22.25
C ALA A 499 -31.14 8.47 -22.04
N GLN A 500 -31.27 9.80 -22.00
CA GLN A 500 -32.55 10.51 -21.89
C GLN A 500 -33.47 10.33 -23.10
N ALA A 501 -32.92 10.00 -24.27
CA ALA A 501 -33.70 9.74 -25.48
C ALA A 501 -34.38 8.36 -25.45
N GLU A 502 -34.03 7.48 -24.49
CA GLU A 502 -34.62 6.14 -24.29
C GLU A 502 -34.65 5.30 -25.59
N LEU A 503 -33.63 5.46 -26.43
CA LEU A 503 -33.54 4.77 -27.71
C LEU A 503 -33.24 3.28 -27.51
N SER A 504 -33.87 2.44 -28.34
CA SER A 504 -33.59 1.01 -28.39
C SER A 504 -33.44 0.52 -29.83
N ARG A 505 -32.69 -0.58 -30.00
CA ARG A 505 -32.48 -1.25 -31.29
C ARG A 505 -32.87 -2.71 -31.19
N SER A 506 -33.87 -3.13 -31.97
CA SER A 506 -34.27 -4.53 -32.08
C SER A 506 -33.55 -5.22 -33.24
N ILE A 507 -33.02 -6.41 -32.98
CA ILE A 507 -32.28 -7.26 -33.91
C ILE A 507 -32.96 -8.65 -33.92
N PRO A 508 -33.58 -9.07 -35.04
CA PRO A 508 -34.12 -10.42 -35.15
C PRO A 508 -32.97 -11.42 -35.41
N LEU A 509 -32.88 -12.47 -34.59
CA LEU A 509 -31.94 -13.57 -34.76
C LEU A 509 -32.70 -14.86 -35.11
N THR A 510 -32.27 -15.59 -36.13
CA THR A 510 -32.88 -16.87 -36.51
C THR A 510 -31.94 -18.01 -36.15
N GLN A 511 -32.33 -18.81 -35.16
CA GLN A 511 -31.63 -20.04 -34.81
C GLN A 511 -32.19 -21.20 -35.64
N SER A 512 -31.31 -21.92 -36.33
CA SER A 512 -31.66 -23.15 -37.06
C SER A 512 -31.18 -24.35 -36.25
N GLY A 513 -32.07 -25.27 -35.90
CA GLY A 513 -31.75 -26.52 -35.21
C GLY A 513 -32.47 -27.70 -35.84
N THR A 514 -32.06 -28.91 -35.50
CA THR A 514 -32.76 -30.15 -35.91
C THR A 514 -33.49 -30.74 -34.72
N ASP A 515 -34.77 -31.10 -34.89
CA ASP A 515 -35.54 -31.78 -33.87
C ASP A 515 -35.11 -33.25 -33.68
N GLU A 516 -35.69 -33.94 -32.69
CA GLU A 516 -35.42 -35.36 -32.40
C GLU A 516 -35.75 -36.29 -33.60
N THR A 517 -36.45 -35.79 -34.62
CA THR A 517 -36.80 -36.51 -35.86
C THR A 517 -35.97 -36.10 -37.08
N GLY A 518 -35.00 -35.18 -36.91
CA GLY A 518 -34.13 -34.67 -37.97
C GLY A 518 -34.76 -33.59 -38.86
N GLN A 519 -35.89 -32.99 -38.48
CA GLN A 519 -36.49 -31.86 -39.18
C GLN A 519 -35.87 -30.53 -38.74
N ASN A 520 -35.59 -29.64 -39.68
CA ASN A 520 -35.09 -28.30 -39.39
C ASN A 520 -36.19 -27.46 -38.73
N ILE A 521 -35.98 -27.12 -37.47
CA ILE A 521 -36.74 -26.10 -36.74
C ILE A 521 -36.00 -24.78 -36.86
N GLN A 522 -36.68 -23.75 -37.36
CA GLN A 522 -36.23 -22.37 -37.28
C GLN A 522 -36.97 -21.67 -36.16
N ARG A 523 -36.22 -21.14 -35.19
CA ARG A 523 -36.75 -20.30 -34.12
C ARG A 523 -36.22 -18.89 -34.32
N THR A 524 -37.12 -17.93 -34.46
CA THR A 524 -36.76 -16.50 -34.45
C THR A 524 -36.83 -15.99 -33.02
N MET A 525 -35.76 -15.31 -32.59
CA MET A 525 -35.61 -14.67 -31.29
C MET A 525 -35.45 -13.18 -31.51
N GLU A 526 -36.01 -12.36 -30.63
CA GLU A 526 -35.83 -10.90 -30.69
C GLU A 526 -34.80 -10.46 -29.66
N LEU A 527 -33.71 -9.84 -30.14
CA LEU A 527 -32.72 -9.20 -29.28
C LEU A 527 -32.95 -7.68 -29.26
N GLN A 528 -33.13 -7.10 -28.09
CA GLN A 528 -33.29 -5.67 -27.90
C GLN A 528 -32.08 -5.08 -27.15
N LEU A 529 -31.48 -4.04 -27.71
CA LEU A 529 -30.41 -3.25 -27.10
C LEU A 529 -31.00 -1.93 -26.58
N LEU A 530 -30.77 -1.61 -25.31
CA LEU A 530 -31.12 -0.31 -24.71
C LEU A 530 -29.84 0.42 -24.30
N PHE A 531 -29.73 1.69 -24.68
CA PHE A 531 -28.54 2.51 -24.47
C PHE A 531 -28.70 3.41 -23.23
N HIS A 532 -28.15 2.99 -22.10
CA HIS A 532 -28.12 3.78 -20.86
C HIS A 532 -26.84 4.62 -20.77
N GLN A 533 -26.72 5.52 -19.80
CA GLN A 533 -25.56 6.42 -19.73
C GLN A 533 -24.26 5.64 -19.46
N PHE A 534 -24.29 4.63 -18.59
CA PHE A 534 -23.10 3.92 -18.11
C PHE A 534 -23.01 2.44 -18.48
N TYR A 535 -24.03 1.87 -19.11
CA TYR A 535 -24.01 0.49 -19.61
C TYR A 535 -24.93 0.31 -20.83
N VAL A 536 -24.77 -0.80 -21.55
CA VAL A 536 -25.70 -1.23 -22.60
C VAL A 536 -26.46 -2.44 -22.08
N GLU A 537 -27.78 -2.37 -22.10
CA GLU A 537 -28.65 -3.46 -21.66
C GLU A 537 -29.04 -4.33 -22.85
N TYR A 538 -28.85 -5.64 -22.70
CA TYR A 538 -29.20 -6.64 -23.71
C TYR A 538 -30.38 -7.46 -23.22
N ARG A 539 -31.47 -7.51 -23.99
CA ARG A 539 -32.64 -8.35 -23.71
C ARG A 539 -32.87 -9.35 -24.83
N MET A 540 -33.14 -10.59 -24.48
CA MET A 540 -33.46 -11.68 -25.41
C MET A 540 -34.86 -12.21 -25.09
N ASP A 541 -35.79 -12.08 -26.03
CA ASP A 541 -37.22 -12.40 -25.84
C ASP A 541 -37.81 -11.74 -24.56
N GLY A 542 -37.35 -10.52 -24.25
CA GLY A 542 -37.75 -9.75 -23.08
C GLY A 542 -37.00 -10.06 -21.77
N GLN A 543 -36.08 -11.03 -21.74
CA GLN A 543 -35.26 -11.36 -20.57
C GLN A 543 -33.89 -10.68 -20.63
N ILE A 544 -33.45 -10.07 -19.52
CA ILE A 544 -32.15 -9.40 -19.42
C ILE A 544 -31.02 -10.44 -19.43
N LEU A 545 -30.06 -10.26 -20.34
CA LEU A 545 -28.85 -11.08 -20.40
C LEU A 545 -27.78 -10.54 -19.45
N CYS A 546 -27.30 -11.39 -18.55
CA CYS A 546 -26.22 -11.07 -17.61
C CYS A 546 -24.89 -11.75 -17.97
N ASN A 547 -24.94 -12.78 -18.84
CA ASN A 547 -23.80 -13.53 -19.36
C ASN A 547 -23.75 -13.47 -20.90
N PRO A 548 -22.57 -13.68 -21.50
CA PRO A 548 -22.44 -13.87 -22.93
C PRO A 548 -22.85 -15.30 -23.32
N GLU A 549 -24.08 -15.47 -23.81
CA GLU A 549 -24.66 -16.80 -24.10
C GLU A 549 -24.61 -17.19 -25.57
N LEU A 550 -24.30 -16.26 -26.48
CA LEU A 550 -24.29 -16.52 -27.92
C LEU A 550 -22.91 -16.98 -28.41
N PRO A 551 -22.82 -17.90 -29.38
CA PRO A 551 -21.55 -18.38 -29.89
C PRO A 551 -20.91 -17.35 -30.82
N PHE A 552 -19.66 -16.97 -30.55
CA PHE A 552 -18.88 -16.01 -31.35
C PHE A 552 -18.79 -16.44 -32.81
N TRP A 553 -18.27 -17.64 -33.08
CA TRP A 553 -18.09 -18.14 -34.44
C TRP A 553 -19.40 -18.39 -35.20
N GLY A 554 -20.48 -18.65 -34.47
CA GLY A 554 -21.82 -18.79 -35.07
C GLY A 554 -22.33 -17.47 -35.68
N LEU A 555 -21.91 -16.34 -35.13
CA LEU A 555 -22.27 -15.00 -35.60
C LEU A 555 -21.15 -14.30 -36.37
N ALA A 556 -19.93 -14.84 -36.38
CA ALA A 556 -18.79 -14.33 -37.16
C ALA A 556 -19.02 -14.35 -38.69
N GLN A 557 -20.05 -15.07 -39.16
CA GLN A 557 -20.43 -15.11 -40.58
C GLN A 557 -21.31 -13.92 -41.01
N LEU A 558 -21.72 -13.06 -40.08
CA LEU A 558 -22.47 -11.84 -40.42
C LEU A 558 -21.63 -10.93 -41.32
N GLU A 559 -22.19 -10.57 -42.49
CA GLU A 559 -21.59 -9.61 -43.42
C GLU A 559 -21.59 -8.18 -42.87
N ASP A 560 -22.57 -7.86 -42.01
CA ASP A 560 -22.70 -6.55 -41.37
C ASP A 560 -21.73 -6.44 -40.17
N ASP A 561 -20.63 -5.72 -40.39
CA ASP A 561 -19.59 -5.45 -39.38
C ASP A 561 -20.16 -4.69 -38.17
N GLU A 562 -21.10 -3.75 -38.39
CA GLU A 562 -21.69 -2.98 -37.30
C GLU A 562 -22.57 -3.87 -36.43
N LEU A 563 -23.43 -4.66 -37.06
CA LEU A 563 -24.31 -5.59 -36.35
C LEU A 563 -23.50 -6.58 -35.51
N PHE A 564 -22.45 -7.17 -36.10
CA PHE A 564 -21.58 -8.12 -35.40
C PHE A 564 -20.94 -7.48 -34.14
N LEU A 565 -20.39 -6.28 -34.27
CA LEU A 565 -19.72 -5.60 -33.16
C LEU A 565 -20.68 -5.15 -32.06
N LEU A 566 -21.92 -4.79 -32.39
CA LEU A 566 -22.96 -4.48 -31.40
C LEU A 566 -23.36 -5.70 -30.57
N LEU A 567 -23.27 -6.90 -31.14
CA LEU A 567 -23.56 -8.16 -30.47
C LEU A 567 -22.38 -8.68 -29.64
N LEU A 568 -21.16 -8.19 -29.89
CA LEU A 568 -19.93 -8.69 -29.26
C LEU A 568 -20.00 -8.83 -27.73
N PRO A 569 -20.62 -7.91 -26.95
CA PRO A 569 -20.74 -8.04 -25.49
C PRO A 569 -21.54 -9.25 -25.01
N ILE A 570 -22.31 -9.92 -25.88
CA ILE A 570 -23.07 -11.13 -25.56
C ILE A 570 -22.54 -12.37 -26.29
N LEU A 571 -21.41 -12.25 -27.00
CA LEU A 571 -20.75 -13.37 -27.67
C LEU A 571 -19.72 -14.05 -26.77
N SER A 572 -19.56 -15.35 -26.97
CA SER A 572 -18.62 -16.20 -26.22
C SER A 572 -17.84 -17.12 -27.16
N ALA A 573 -16.55 -17.25 -26.90
CA ALA A 573 -15.59 -18.13 -27.55
C ALA A 573 -14.73 -18.84 -26.50
N PHE A 574 -14.03 -19.90 -26.87
CA PHE A 574 -13.12 -20.58 -25.95
C PHE A 574 -11.82 -19.81 -25.75
N GLN A 575 -11.22 -19.92 -24.57
CA GLN A 575 -9.97 -19.23 -24.20
C GLN A 575 -8.78 -19.57 -25.12
N ASP A 576 -8.72 -20.80 -25.64
CA ASP A 576 -7.70 -21.25 -26.59
C ASP A 576 -7.85 -20.61 -27.98
N GLU A 577 -9.04 -20.10 -28.31
CA GLU A 577 -9.32 -19.39 -29.58
C GLU A 577 -9.02 -17.88 -29.49
N ARG A 578 -8.50 -17.38 -28.35
CA ARG A 578 -8.34 -15.93 -28.10
C ARG A 578 -7.55 -15.19 -29.17
N GLU A 579 -6.47 -15.79 -29.69
CA GLU A 579 -5.64 -15.16 -30.73
C GLU A 579 -6.39 -15.03 -32.06
N GLU A 580 -7.21 -16.03 -32.41
CA GLU A 580 -8.04 -16.02 -33.62
C GLU A 580 -9.17 -14.99 -33.50
N VAL A 581 -9.81 -14.93 -32.33
CA VAL A 581 -10.81 -13.90 -31.99
C VAL A 581 -10.20 -12.50 -32.11
N GLN A 582 -9.01 -12.29 -31.54
CA GLN A 582 -8.31 -11.00 -31.63
C GLN A 582 -8.00 -10.60 -33.06
N ALA A 583 -7.48 -11.52 -33.88
CA ALA A 583 -7.17 -11.26 -35.28
C ALA A 583 -8.45 -10.89 -36.06
N HIS A 584 -9.55 -11.60 -35.82
CA HIS A 584 -10.84 -11.32 -36.46
C HIS A 584 -11.41 -9.95 -36.05
N LEU A 585 -11.37 -9.63 -34.75
CA LEU A 585 -11.82 -8.34 -34.23
C LEU A 585 -10.98 -7.18 -34.79
N ARG A 586 -9.65 -7.36 -34.87
CA ARG A 586 -8.75 -6.35 -35.42
C ARG A 586 -9.10 -6.00 -36.87
N GLU A 587 -9.42 -6.99 -37.70
CA GLU A 587 -9.81 -6.77 -39.10
C GLU A 587 -11.12 -5.96 -39.20
N ARG A 588 -12.13 -6.32 -38.40
CA ARG A 588 -13.43 -5.62 -38.43
C ARG A 588 -13.34 -4.21 -37.85
N LEU A 589 -12.60 -4.03 -36.75
CA LEU A 589 -12.39 -2.71 -36.12
C LEU A 589 -11.62 -1.73 -37.01
N ALA A 590 -10.69 -2.21 -37.84
CA ALA A 590 -9.96 -1.37 -38.79
C ALA A 590 -10.89 -0.65 -39.79
N ARG A 591 -12.06 -1.23 -40.07
CA ARG A 591 -13.06 -0.66 -40.98
C ARG A 591 -13.91 0.44 -40.34
N LEU A 592 -13.85 0.59 -39.01
CA LEU A 592 -14.58 1.61 -38.24
C LEU A 592 -13.80 2.92 -38.01
N GLY A 593 -12.59 3.05 -38.58
CA GLY A 593 -11.81 4.28 -38.47
C GLY A 593 -11.21 4.54 -37.09
N LEU A 594 -10.94 3.47 -36.31
CA LEU A 594 -10.15 3.56 -35.08
C LEU A 594 -8.70 3.99 -35.38
N PRO A 595 -8.07 4.83 -34.55
CA PRO A 595 -6.66 5.16 -34.69
C PRO A 595 -5.78 3.91 -34.64
N ASP A 596 -4.76 3.82 -35.52
CA ASP A 596 -3.87 2.65 -35.62
C ASP A 596 -3.18 2.32 -34.29
N ALA A 597 -2.86 3.35 -33.49
CA ALA A 597 -2.26 3.22 -32.16
C ALA A 597 -3.17 2.50 -31.14
N LEU A 598 -4.49 2.54 -31.35
CA LEU A 598 -5.49 1.93 -30.46
C LEU A 598 -6.00 0.60 -31.00
N LEU A 599 -6.02 0.42 -32.31
CA LEU A 599 -6.64 -0.73 -32.97
C LEU A 599 -6.21 -2.08 -32.37
N SER A 600 -4.90 -2.30 -32.19
CA SER A 600 -4.39 -3.57 -31.68
C SER A 600 -4.73 -3.79 -30.21
N ARG A 601 -4.60 -2.73 -29.38
CA ARG A 601 -4.88 -2.77 -27.94
C ARG A 601 -6.39 -2.96 -27.67
N THR A 602 -7.24 -2.28 -28.42
CA THR A 602 -8.71 -2.45 -28.34
C THR A 602 -9.11 -3.86 -28.78
N ALA A 603 -8.63 -4.35 -29.92
CA ALA A 603 -8.97 -5.70 -30.40
C ALA A 603 -8.60 -6.79 -29.38
N GLU A 604 -7.45 -6.62 -28.72
CA GLU A 604 -6.96 -7.54 -27.69
C GLU A 604 -7.84 -7.55 -26.43
N ALA A 605 -8.19 -6.37 -25.92
CA ALA A 605 -9.06 -6.25 -24.74
C ALA A 605 -10.46 -6.81 -25.01
N LEU A 606 -11.01 -6.53 -26.19
CA LEU A 606 -12.30 -7.09 -26.63
C LEU A 606 -12.26 -8.61 -26.80
N ALA A 607 -11.14 -9.15 -27.32
CA ALA A 607 -10.95 -10.59 -27.40
C ALA A 607 -10.88 -11.24 -26.01
N GLY A 608 -10.31 -10.56 -25.01
CA GLY A 608 -10.33 -11.01 -23.62
C GLY A 608 -11.73 -11.14 -23.02
N GLU A 609 -12.65 -10.24 -23.38
CA GLU A 609 -14.05 -10.29 -22.94
C GLU A 609 -14.87 -11.37 -23.67
N ALA A 610 -14.58 -11.62 -24.96
CA ALA A 610 -15.29 -12.61 -25.77
C ALA A 610 -14.77 -14.04 -25.59
N ALA A 611 -13.46 -14.24 -25.44
CA ALA A 611 -12.83 -15.54 -25.22
C ALA A 611 -12.94 -15.94 -23.73
N CYS A 612 -14.16 -16.15 -23.26
CA CYS A 612 -14.49 -16.32 -21.86
C CYS A 612 -14.91 -17.75 -21.48
N LEU A 613 -14.86 -18.73 -22.39
CA LEU A 613 -15.24 -20.11 -22.09
C LEU A 613 -14.04 -21.01 -21.80
N ILE A 614 -14.20 -21.91 -20.83
CA ILE A 614 -13.26 -23.02 -20.58
C ILE A 614 -14.00 -24.37 -20.59
N PRO A 615 -13.37 -25.43 -21.12
CA PRO A 615 -13.96 -26.77 -21.10
C PRO A 615 -14.00 -27.35 -19.68
N THR A 616 -15.10 -28.05 -19.37
CA THR A 616 -15.35 -28.75 -18.09
C THR A 616 -16.03 -30.09 -18.33
N ASP A 617 -16.00 -30.99 -17.34
CA ASP A 617 -16.61 -32.33 -17.46
C ASP A 617 -18.13 -32.31 -17.78
N GLY A 618 -18.79 -31.19 -17.49
CA GLY A 618 -20.23 -30.98 -17.74
C GLY A 618 -20.57 -30.05 -18.91
N GLY A 619 -19.59 -29.62 -19.72
CA GLY A 619 -19.78 -28.66 -20.81
C GLY A 619 -18.74 -27.54 -20.79
N ALA A 620 -19.17 -26.28 -20.85
CA ALA A 620 -18.27 -25.12 -20.75
C ALA A 620 -18.61 -24.26 -19.52
N ALA A 621 -17.60 -23.79 -18.80
CA ALA A 621 -17.76 -22.79 -17.76
C ALA A 621 -17.40 -21.39 -18.29
N ILE A 622 -18.16 -20.39 -17.87
CA ILE A 622 -17.96 -18.99 -18.24
C ILE A 622 -17.05 -18.34 -17.19
N LEU A 623 -15.87 -17.86 -17.62
CA LEU A 623 -14.91 -17.15 -16.77
C LEU A 623 -15.32 -15.69 -16.54
N ARG A 624 -16.00 -15.08 -17.51
CA ARG A 624 -16.49 -13.72 -17.39
C ARG A 624 -17.59 -13.68 -16.31
N PRO A 625 -17.52 -12.75 -15.34
CA PRO A 625 -18.53 -12.67 -14.30
C PRO A 625 -19.88 -12.21 -14.86
N ALA A 626 -20.95 -12.70 -14.27
CA ALA A 626 -22.29 -12.23 -14.58
C ALA A 626 -22.48 -10.81 -14.04
N ARG A 627 -23.00 -9.91 -14.88
CA ARG A 627 -23.16 -8.49 -14.53
C ARG A 627 -24.65 -8.15 -14.45
N PHE A 628 -25.07 -7.65 -13.29
CA PHE A 628 -26.40 -7.10 -13.05
C PHE A 628 -26.27 -5.60 -12.88
N CYS A 629 -27.03 -4.80 -13.62
CA CYS A 629 -26.89 -3.35 -13.65
C CYS A 629 -28.26 -2.68 -13.52
N GLN A 630 -28.31 -1.59 -12.77
CA GLN A 630 -29.47 -0.70 -12.74
C GLN A 630 -28.98 0.75 -12.57
N GLU A 631 -29.51 1.65 -13.40
CA GLU A 631 -29.13 3.05 -13.46
C GLU A 631 -30.27 3.95 -12.95
N ALA A 632 -29.92 4.99 -12.20
CA ALA A 632 -30.83 6.08 -11.83
C ALA A 632 -30.06 7.40 -11.74
N GLU A 633 -30.65 8.48 -12.25
CA GLU A 633 -30.18 9.89 -12.16
C GLU A 633 -28.64 10.09 -12.07
N GLY A 634 -27.91 9.73 -13.14
CA GLY A 634 -26.47 10.00 -13.23
C GLY A 634 -25.59 9.02 -12.44
N GLU A 635 -26.15 7.93 -11.92
CA GLU A 635 -25.44 6.87 -11.22
C GLU A 635 -25.84 5.47 -11.70
N LEU A 636 -24.85 4.58 -11.79
CA LEU A 636 -25.05 3.17 -12.08
C LEU A 636 -24.68 2.34 -10.85
N TYR A 637 -25.57 1.45 -10.45
CA TYR A 637 -25.27 0.39 -9.49
C TYR A 637 -25.13 -0.93 -10.24
N SER A 638 -24.01 -1.62 -10.00
CA SER A 638 -23.71 -2.90 -10.65
C SER A 638 -23.33 -3.96 -9.63
N CYS A 639 -23.90 -5.15 -9.77
CA CYS A 639 -23.50 -6.34 -9.04
C CYS A 639 -22.80 -7.29 -10.01
N VAL A 640 -21.58 -7.72 -9.66
CA VAL A 640 -20.72 -8.56 -10.49
C VAL A 640 -20.50 -9.87 -9.75
N TRP A 641 -21.02 -10.96 -10.30
CA TRP A 641 -20.94 -12.30 -9.71
C TRP A 641 -19.88 -13.15 -10.41
N TYR A 642 -18.93 -13.63 -9.64
CA TYR A 642 -17.87 -14.52 -10.09
C TYR A 642 -18.26 -15.98 -9.81
N GLY A 643 -17.89 -16.88 -10.73
CA GLY A 643 -18.17 -18.32 -10.60
C GLY A 643 -17.52 -19.00 -9.38
N ASN A 644 -16.69 -18.28 -8.60
CA ASN A 644 -16.13 -18.73 -7.33
C ASN A 644 -17.06 -18.47 -6.12
N GLY A 645 -18.25 -17.89 -6.34
CA GLY A 645 -19.25 -17.60 -5.33
C GLY A 645 -19.18 -16.18 -4.73
N GLN A 646 -18.33 -15.30 -5.26
CA GLN A 646 -18.24 -13.90 -4.83
C GLN A 646 -19.19 -13.01 -5.64
N LEU A 647 -19.98 -12.19 -4.95
CA LEU A 647 -20.82 -11.14 -5.53
C LEU A 647 -20.33 -9.78 -5.04
N LEU A 648 -19.78 -8.97 -5.95
CA LEU A 648 -19.26 -7.64 -5.64
C LEU A 648 -20.24 -6.58 -6.14
N ALA A 649 -20.52 -5.57 -5.30
CA ALA A 649 -21.40 -4.46 -5.65
C ALA A 649 -20.59 -3.18 -5.84
N PHE A 650 -20.88 -2.44 -6.90
CA PHE A 650 -20.20 -1.21 -7.26
C PHE A 650 -21.20 -0.10 -7.58
N ARG A 651 -20.81 1.13 -7.24
CA ARG A 651 -21.46 2.37 -7.70
C ARG A 651 -20.53 3.06 -8.69
N ARG A 652 -21.05 3.45 -9.84
CA ARG A 652 -20.34 4.25 -10.84
C ARG A 652 -21.02 5.60 -10.98
N THR A 653 -20.24 6.66 -10.92
CA THR A 653 -20.63 8.03 -11.25
C THR A 653 -19.70 8.56 -12.35
N ALA A 654 -19.89 9.82 -12.76
CA ALA A 654 -18.94 10.49 -13.66
C ALA A 654 -17.51 10.60 -13.08
N GLU A 655 -17.36 10.52 -11.75
CA GLU A 655 -16.06 10.62 -11.07
C GLU A 655 -15.31 9.29 -11.01
N GLY A 656 -15.99 8.16 -11.21
CA GLY A 656 -15.37 6.85 -11.25
C GLY A 656 -16.22 5.74 -10.62
N LEU A 657 -15.58 4.57 -10.42
CA LEU A 657 -16.18 3.37 -9.84
C LEU A 657 -15.76 3.22 -8.37
N GLY A 658 -16.74 3.06 -7.47
CA GLY A 658 -16.55 2.78 -6.06
C GLY A 658 -17.12 1.42 -5.67
N LEU A 659 -16.35 0.63 -4.92
CA LEU A 659 -16.82 -0.65 -4.35
C LEU A 659 -17.70 -0.39 -3.12
N LEU A 660 -18.91 -0.95 -3.11
CA LEU A 660 -19.84 -0.89 -1.98
C LEU A 660 -19.70 -2.14 -1.12
N ARG A 661 -18.78 -2.08 -0.15
CA ARG A 661 -18.38 -3.23 0.67
C ARG A 661 -19.53 -3.82 1.48
N GLU A 662 -20.47 -2.98 1.92
CA GLU A 662 -21.69 -3.34 2.66
C GLU A 662 -22.61 -4.29 1.87
N PHE A 663 -22.62 -4.19 0.54
CA PHE A 663 -23.46 -4.99 -0.35
C PHE A 663 -22.74 -6.23 -0.92
N CYS A 664 -21.42 -6.33 -0.77
CA CYS A 664 -20.67 -7.50 -1.22
C CYS A 664 -21.09 -8.77 -0.44
N ARG A 665 -21.12 -9.92 -1.11
CA ARG A 665 -21.46 -11.24 -0.53
C ARG A 665 -20.46 -12.30 -0.99
N ASP A 666 -20.20 -13.25 -0.10
CA ASP A 666 -19.44 -14.47 -0.39
C ASP A 666 -20.37 -15.69 -0.26
N GLY A 667 -20.03 -16.81 -0.89
CA GLY A 667 -20.81 -18.06 -0.81
C GLY A 667 -22.10 -18.07 -1.63
N VAL A 668 -22.20 -17.23 -2.67
CA VAL A 668 -23.35 -17.19 -3.60
C VAL A 668 -23.19 -18.31 -4.63
N ASN A 669 -23.88 -19.44 -4.42
CA ASN A 669 -23.59 -20.69 -5.10
C ASN A 669 -24.27 -20.86 -6.47
N SER A 670 -25.16 -19.94 -6.89
CA SER A 670 -25.86 -20.04 -8.17
C SER A 670 -26.12 -18.67 -8.81
N LEU A 671 -26.30 -18.66 -10.13
CA LEU A 671 -26.69 -17.46 -10.87
C LEU A 671 -28.06 -16.93 -10.44
N GLN A 672 -28.98 -17.84 -10.08
CA GLN A 672 -30.32 -17.48 -9.60
C GLN A 672 -30.25 -16.80 -8.22
N ASP A 673 -29.38 -17.28 -7.33
CA ASP A 673 -29.13 -16.61 -6.04
C ASP A 673 -28.49 -15.24 -6.23
N ALA A 674 -27.51 -15.13 -7.14
CA ALA A 674 -26.87 -13.86 -7.49
C ALA A 674 -27.90 -12.84 -8.03
N TRP A 675 -28.81 -13.27 -8.90
CA TRP A 675 -29.89 -12.42 -9.41
C TRP A 675 -30.84 -11.97 -8.31
N ARG A 676 -31.27 -12.89 -7.42
CA ARG A 676 -32.15 -12.55 -6.30
C ARG A 676 -31.49 -11.54 -5.36
N ILE A 677 -30.25 -11.78 -4.96
CA ILE A 677 -29.49 -10.91 -4.06
C ILE A 677 -29.26 -9.53 -4.70
N SER A 678 -28.87 -9.48 -5.97
CA SER A 678 -28.66 -8.21 -6.68
C SER A 678 -29.95 -7.40 -6.77
N THR A 679 -31.09 -8.07 -7.00
CA THR A 679 -32.41 -7.42 -7.01
C THR A 679 -32.79 -6.87 -5.63
N GLU A 680 -32.47 -7.58 -4.54
CA GLU A 680 -32.66 -7.07 -3.17
C GLU A 680 -31.79 -5.84 -2.90
N ILE A 681 -30.51 -5.88 -3.31
CA ILE A 681 -29.59 -4.74 -3.20
C ILE A 681 -30.13 -3.54 -3.97
N PHE A 682 -30.58 -3.71 -5.21
CA PHE A 682 -31.11 -2.59 -5.98
C PHE A 682 -32.38 -2.00 -5.37
N LYS A 683 -33.29 -2.83 -4.86
CA LYS A 683 -34.47 -2.35 -4.13
C LYS A 683 -34.10 -1.53 -2.90
N GLU A 684 -33.04 -1.91 -2.21
CA GLU A 684 -32.51 -1.20 -1.04
C GLU A 684 -31.87 0.13 -1.43
N VAL A 685 -30.95 0.11 -2.40
CA VAL A 685 -30.22 1.31 -2.86
C VAL A 685 -31.16 2.36 -3.47
N PHE A 686 -32.13 1.93 -4.26
CA PHE A 686 -33.10 2.81 -4.91
C PHE A 686 -34.38 2.99 -4.09
N ALA A 687 -34.39 2.57 -2.82
CA ALA A 687 -35.50 2.88 -1.92
C ALA A 687 -35.59 4.41 -1.74
N PRO A 688 -36.79 5.01 -1.86
CA PRO A 688 -36.95 6.42 -1.56
C PRO A 688 -36.62 6.67 -0.09
N ALA A 689 -35.95 7.79 0.20
CA ALA A 689 -35.72 8.22 1.57
C ALA A 689 -37.07 8.35 2.31
N PRO A 690 -37.14 7.99 3.61
CA PRO A 690 -38.38 8.06 4.38
C PRO A 690 -38.91 9.49 4.40
N SER A 691 -40.19 9.64 4.04
CA SER A 691 -40.80 10.97 3.99
C SER A 691 -41.16 11.46 5.40
N PRO A 692 -41.15 12.78 5.67
CA PRO A 692 -41.60 13.31 6.96
C PRO A 692 -43.03 12.88 7.33
N ASP A 693 -43.88 12.59 6.35
CA ASP A 693 -45.27 12.16 6.55
C ASP A 693 -45.39 10.72 7.09
N GLU A 694 -44.35 9.90 6.92
CA GLU A 694 -44.29 8.51 7.43
C GLU A 694 -43.80 8.42 8.89
N LEU A 695 -43.32 9.54 9.46
CA LEU A 695 -42.67 9.59 10.76
C LEU A 695 -43.60 10.15 11.84
N ASN A 696 -44.09 9.29 12.73
CA ASN A 696 -44.84 9.70 13.91
C ASN A 696 -43.91 10.00 15.10
N THR A 697 -43.95 11.23 15.61
CA THR A 697 -43.17 11.64 16.80
C THR A 697 -43.91 11.39 18.11
N GLY A 698 -45.19 11.01 18.07
CA GLY A 698 -46.05 10.85 19.26
C GLY A 698 -45.58 9.80 20.26
N LEU A 699 -44.75 8.84 19.82
CA LEU A 699 -44.12 7.84 20.69
C LEU A 699 -42.65 8.16 21.01
N CYS A 700 -42.11 9.29 20.57
CA CYS A 700 -40.73 9.73 20.83
C CYS A 700 -40.73 10.95 21.75
N GLN A 701 -40.52 10.75 23.05
CA GLN A 701 -40.53 11.82 24.06
C GLN A 701 -39.14 12.39 24.34
N HIS A 702 -38.11 11.54 24.26
CA HIS A 702 -36.70 11.90 24.46
C HIS A 702 -35.85 11.31 23.33
N LEU A 703 -34.95 12.12 22.78
CA LEU A 703 -34.05 11.71 21.71
C LEU A 703 -32.63 12.20 21.99
N HIS A 704 -31.69 11.27 22.15
CA HIS A 704 -30.26 11.56 22.24
C HIS A 704 -29.57 11.16 20.94
N VAL A 705 -28.72 12.05 20.43
CA VAL A 705 -28.03 11.91 19.13
C VAL A 705 -26.53 12.05 19.33
N GLU A 706 -25.75 11.07 18.90
CA GLU A 706 -24.29 11.18 18.76
C GLU A 706 -23.91 11.32 17.29
N TYR A 707 -22.95 12.20 17.03
CA TYR A 707 -22.43 12.48 15.70
C TYR A 707 -20.98 12.00 15.56
N SER A 708 -20.57 11.69 14.34
CA SER A 708 -19.16 11.43 14.02
C SER A 708 -18.37 12.73 14.19
N ALA A 709 -17.37 12.71 15.08
CA ALA A 709 -16.47 13.83 15.35
C ALA A 709 -17.13 15.15 15.84
N MET A 710 -18.38 15.12 16.30
CA MET A 710 -19.07 16.29 16.86
C MET A 710 -19.72 15.96 18.22
N PRO A 711 -19.97 16.95 19.10
CA PRO A 711 -20.63 16.73 20.37
C PRO A 711 -22.04 16.15 20.21
N SER A 712 -22.47 15.32 21.17
CA SER A 712 -23.83 14.80 21.23
C SER A 712 -24.87 15.89 21.52
N GLN A 713 -26.12 15.65 21.13
CA GLN A 713 -27.26 16.55 21.33
C GLN A 713 -28.47 15.79 21.88
N ASP A 714 -29.26 16.46 22.71
CA ASP A 714 -30.49 15.94 23.30
C ASP A 714 -31.69 16.80 22.85
N PHE A 715 -32.81 16.15 22.54
CA PHE A 715 -34.08 16.76 22.16
C PHE A 715 -35.21 16.18 23.01
N GLU A 716 -36.18 17.01 23.39
CA GLU A 716 -37.31 16.60 24.23
C GLU A 716 -38.64 17.18 23.72
N GLY A 717 -39.73 16.42 23.88
CA GLY A 717 -41.09 16.91 23.67
C GLY A 717 -41.34 17.47 22.26
N GLU A 718 -41.81 18.72 22.19
CA GLU A 718 -42.23 19.38 20.94
C GLU A 718 -41.06 19.70 19.98
N ASP A 719 -39.81 19.68 20.47
CA ASP A 719 -38.62 19.89 19.62
C ASP A 719 -38.38 18.70 18.68
N ILE A 720 -38.94 17.52 18.99
CA ILE A 720 -38.84 16.32 18.18
C ILE A 720 -39.91 16.38 17.08
N THR A 721 -39.52 16.89 15.92
CA THR A 721 -40.38 16.98 14.73
C THR A 721 -40.13 15.85 13.73
N PRO A 722 -41.12 15.48 12.89
CA PRO A 722 -40.91 14.48 11.84
C PRO A 722 -39.78 14.86 10.88
N ALA A 723 -39.62 16.16 10.59
CA ALA A 723 -38.53 16.68 9.76
C ALA A 723 -37.15 16.47 10.41
N LEU A 724 -37.03 16.70 11.73
CA LEU A 724 -35.80 16.42 12.48
C LEU A 724 -35.45 14.92 12.42
N LEU A 725 -36.43 14.04 12.66
CA LEU A 725 -36.20 12.59 12.57
C LEU A 725 -35.75 12.17 11.17
N ALA A 726 -36.39 12.67 10.11
CA ALA A 726 -35.98 12.37 8.73
C ALA A 726 -34.53 12.78 8.48
N GLN A 727 -34.14 13.98 8.90
CA GLN A 727 -32.77 14.48 8.78
C GLN A 727 -31.76 13.62 9.55
N LEU A 728 -32.11 13.18 10.77
CA LEU A 728 -31.24 12.36 11.60
C LEU A 728 -31.07 10.94 11.05
N LEU A 729 -32.12 10.34 10.50
CA LEU A 729 -32.06 9.03 9.85
C LEU A 729 -31.23 9.09 8.57
N GLN A 730 -31.41 10.12 7.74
CA GLN A 730 -30.56 10.37 6.57
C GLN A 730 -29.10 10.60 7.00
N GLY A 731 -28.87 11.36 8.06
CA GLY A 731 -27.55 11.54 8.67
C GLY A 731 -26.94 10.22 9.17
N PHE A 732 -27.76 9.28 9.64
CA PHE A 732 -27.32 7.95 10.06
C PHE A 732 -26.91 7.09 8.86
N GLU A 733 -27.66 7.13 7.75
CA GLU A 733 -27.30 6.46 6.49
C GLU A 733 -25.97 6.98 5.94
N MET A 734 -25.77 8.30 6.02
CA MET A 734 -24.53 8.96 5.60
C MET A 734 -23.38 8.83 6.63
N LYS A 735 -23.58 8.07 7.72
CA LYS A 735 -22.60 7.86 8.83
C LYS A 735 -22.17 9.15 9.54
N GLN A 736 -22.93 10.24 9.39
CA GLN A 736 -22.75 11.48 10.12
C GLN A 736 -23.30 11.37 11.54
N VAL A 737 -24.44 10.68 11.70
CA VAL A 737 -25.00 10.28 12.99
C VAL A 737 -24.54 8.85 13.29
N THR A 738 -23.94 8.63 14.46
CA THR A 738 -23.37 7.33 14.83
C THR A 738 -24.20 6.57 15.85
N ARG A 739 -25.04 7.26 16.64
CA ARG A 739 -25.97 6.67 17.62
C ARG A 739 -27.20 7.55 17.80
N LEU A 740 -28.37 6.92 17.87
CA LEU A 740 -29.67 7.49 18.20
C LEU A 740 -30.26 6.69 19.34
N VAL A 741 -30.63 7.36 20.44
CA VAL A 741 -31.34 6.75 21.58
C VAL A 741 -32.70 7.40 21.71
N VAL A 742 -33.75 6.60 21.54
CA VAL A 742 -35.15 7.00 21.71
C VAL A 742 -35.64 6.52 23.07
N ASN A 743 -36.25 7.42 23.84
CA ASN A 743 -36.88 7.18 25.14
C ASN A 743 -35.99 6.39 26.13
N HIS A 744 -34.67 6.60 26.06
CA HIS A 744 -33.66 5.93 26.90
C HIS A 744 -33.63 4.39 26.81
N ASN A 745 -34.32 3.78 25.85
CA ASN A 745 -34.46 2.32 25.77
C ASN A 745 -34.22 1.73 24.38
N LEU A 746 -34.48 2.48 23.31
CA LEU A 746 -34.34 2.01 21.94
C LEU A 746 -33.11 2.68 21.32
N VAL A 747 -32.15 1.89 20.86
CA VAL A 747 -30.83 2.37 20.42
C VAL A 747 -30.56 1.89 19.00
N LEU A 748 -30.46 2.82 18.07
CA LEU A 748 -29.93 2.60 16.74
C LEU A 748 -28.50 3.12 16.71
N LEU A 749 -27.52 2.27 16.38
CA LEU A 749 -26.12 2.68 16.42
C LEU A 749 -25.25 1.92 15.42
N TRP A 750 -24.23 2.62 14.93
CA TRP A 750 -23.11 2.02 14.21
C TRP A 750 -22.16 1.31 15.17
N SER A 751 -21.42 0.33 14.68
CA SER A 751 -20.39 -0.45 15.41
C SER A 751 -19.23 0.42 15.91
N GLN A 752 -18.98 1.55 15.26
CA GLN A 752 -17.89 2.48 15.57
C GLN A 752 -18.43 3.89 15.89
N PRO A 753 -17.73 4.67 16.72
CA PRO A 753 -18.18 6.01 17.12
C PRO A 753 -17.87 7.10 16.09
N SER A 754 -16.99 6.85 15.12
CA SER A 754 -16.62 7.82 14.09
C SER A 754 -16.21 7.13 12.80
N PHE A 755 -16.56 7.75 11.68
CA PHE A 755 -16.13 7.39 10.33
C PHE A 755 -15.38 8.57 9.75
N VAL A 756 -14.06 8.46 9.64
CA VAL A 756 -13.20 9.54 9.09
C VAL A 756 -13.44 9.71 7.58
N THR A 757 -13.86 8.64 6.91
CA THR A 757 -14.28 8.62 5.51
C THR A 757 -15.53 7.76 5.37
N ALA A 758 -16.55 8.21 4.63
CA ALA A 758 -17.80 7.47 4.43
C ALA A 758 -17.59 6.04 3.84
N ALA A 759 -16.47 5.84 3.11
CA ALA A 759 -16.07 4.57 2.51
C ALA A 759 -15.59 3.48 3.51
N GLN A 760 -15.44 3.81 4.80
CA GLN A 760 -15.10 2.79 5.80
C GLN A 760 -16.28 1.84 5.99
N PRO A 761 -16.09 0.51 5.84
CA PRO A 761 -17.16 -0.45 6.09
C PRO A 761 -17.55 -0.38 7.56
N GLY A 762 -18.81 -0.07 7.81
CA GLY A 762 -19.41 -0.08 9.13
C GLY A 762 -20.57 -1.07 9.14
N THR A 763 -20.83 -1.66 10.29
CA THR A 763 -22.08 -2.38 10.54
C THR A 763 -22.88 -1.69 11.62
N CYS A 764 -24.20 -1.82 11.62
CA CYS A 764 -25.09 -1.20 12.59
C CYS A 764 -26.01 -2.22 13.27
N ALA A 765 -26.64 -1.82 14.36
CA ALA A 765 -27.62 -2.63 15.07
C ALA A 765 -28.76 -1.76 15.61
N LEU A 766 -29.93 -2.36 15.77
CA LEU A 766 -31.06 -1.80 16.50
C LEU A 766 -31.31 -2.66 17.74
N LEU A 767 -31.16 -2.06 18.92
CA LEU A 767 -31.24 -2.72 20.22
C LEU A 767 -32.34 -2.08 21.08
N ARG A 768 -33.06 -2.90 21.84
CA ARG A 768 -34.09 -2.45 22.78
C ARG A 768 -33.77 -2.94 24.20
N PHE A 769 -33.69 -2.04 25.15
CA PHE A 769 -33.35 -2.30 26.55
C PHE A 769 -34.59 -2.13 27.43
N ARG A 770 -35.02 -3.19 28.12
CA ARG A 770 -36.19 -3.17 29.01
C ARG A 770 -35.74 -3.18 30.45
N ASP A 771 -35.67 -1.99 31.07
CA ASP A 771 -35.14 -1.83 32.43
C ASP A 771 -35.92 -2.65 33.48
N GLU A 772 -37.25 -2.66 33.41
CA GLU A 772 -38.10 -3.42 34.35
C GLU A 772 -37.85 -4.93 34.28
N ALA A 773 -37.72 -5.47 33.07
CA ALA A 773 -37.48 -6.89 32.83
C ALA A 773 -35.99 -7.28 32.89
N ARG A 774 -35.08 -6.29 32.96
CA ARG A 774 -33.61 -6.46 32.84
C ARG A 774 -33.24 -7.29 31.61
N ALA A 775 -33.98 -7.09 30.53
CA ALA A 775 -33.87 -7.85 29.29
C ALA A 775 -33.47 -6.95 28.13
N ARG A 776 -32.82 -7.54 27.13
CA ARG A 776 -32.45 -6.85 25.90
C ARG A 776 -32.93 -7.64 24.69
N ASP A 777 -33.41 -6.90 23.71
CA ASP A 777 -33.79 -7.42 22.41
C ASP A 777 -32.87 -6.80 21.35
N GLY A 778 -32.58 -7.55 20.30
CA GLY A 778 -31.88 -7.04 19.13
C GLY A 778 -32.58 -7.48 17.85
N LEU A 779 -32.70 -6.56 16.90
CA LEU A 779 -33.29 -6.82 15.59
C LEU A 779 -32.41 -7.81 14.81
N LEU A 780 -33.01 -8.90 14.32
CA LEU A 780 -32.30 -9.95 13.59
C LEU A 780 -31.93 -9.48 12.17
N SER A 781 -30.64 -9.54 11.82
CA SER A 781 -30.16 -9.42 10.45
C SER A 781 -30.39 -10.72 9.68
N ASP A 782 -30.00 -11.85 10.29
CA ASP A 782 -30.13 -13.20 9.75
C ASP A 782 -30.99 -14.08 10.66
N TRP A 783 -32.11 -14.58 10.12
CA TRP A 783 -33.01 -15.46 10.87
C TRP A 783 -32.46 -16.89 10.97
N ASP A 784 -31.85 -17.41 9.92
CA ASP A 784 -31.43 -18.80 9.87
C ASP A 784 -30.22 -19.04 10.78
N SER A 785 -29.27 -18.10 10.81
CA SER A 785 -28.16 -18.13 11.78
C SER A 785 -28.67 -18.11 13.22
N TYR A 786 -29.68 -17.29 13.54
CA TYR A 786 -30.28 -17.26 14.87
C TYR A 786 -31.03 -18.55 15.24
N TYR A 787 -31.76 -19.14 14.28
CA TYR A 787 -32.64 -20.29 14.55
C TYR A 787 -31.88 -21.63 14.57
N TYR A 788 -30.92 -21.81 13.67
CA TYR A 788 -30.16 -23.06 13.52
C TYR A 788 -28.77 -23.02 14.19
N GLY A 789 -28.29 -21.85 14.58
CA GLY A 789 -26.98 -21.68 15.20
C GLY A 789 -26.88 -22.34 16.58
N GLN A 790 -25.79 -23.06 16.84
CA GLN A 790 -25.43 -23.46 18.19
C GLN A 790 -24.82 -22.27 18.94
N ALA A 791 -25.27 -22.03 20.18
CA ALA A 791 -24.94 -20.82 20.95
C ALA A 791 -23.43 -20.63 21.23
N ASP A 792 -22.66 -21.72 21.25
CA ASP A 792 -21.21 -21.76 21.42
C ASP A 792 -20.43 -21.62 20.11
N GLN A 793 -21.08 -21.83 18.96
CA GLN A 793 -20.49 -21.73 17.62
C GLN A 793 -20.86 -20.44 16.89
N THR A 794 -21.76 -19.63 17.46
CA THR A 794 -22.19 -18.37 16.83
C THR A 794 -21.03 -17.35 16.79
N PRO A 795 -20.64 -16.87 15.60
CA PRO A 795 -19.61 -15.85 15.46
C PRO A 795 -19.95 -14.57 16.25
N GLN A 796 -19.01 -14.12 17.09
CA GLN A 796 -19.11 -12.84 17.81
C GLN A 796 -18.28 -11.79 17.09
N LEU A 797 -18.93 -10.69 16.69
CA LEU A 797 -18.31 -9.57 16.02
C LEU A 797 -18.00 -8.45 17.03
N PRO A 798 -16.81 -7.82 16.98
CA PRO A 798 -16.54 -6.61 17.75
C PRO A 798 -17.58 -5.53 17.45
N PHE A 799 -18.18 -4.96 18.49
CA PHE A 799 -19.20 -3.94 18.34
C PHE A 799 -19.15 -2.98 19.53
N ARG A 800 -18.85 -1.71 19.26
CA ARG A 800 -18.56 -0.70 20.29
C ARG A 800 -17.58 -1.26 21.32
N MET A 801 -17.89 -1.18 22.61
CA MET A 801 -17.01 -1.58 23.70
C MET A 801 -17.13 -3.08 24.05
N GLY A 802 -17.87 -3.85 23.25
CA GLY A 802 -18.12 -5.28 23.48
C GLY A 802 -18.17 -6.08 22.19
N THR A 803 -19.05 -7.08 22.16
CA THR A 803 -19.28 -7.95 21.01
C THR A 803 -20.77 -8.21 20.79
N LEU A 804 -21.18 -8.35 19.53
CA LEU A 804 -22.52 -8.78 19.13
C LEU A 804 -22.44 -10.06 18.29
N PRO A 805 -23.40 -10.99 18.45
CA PRO A 805 -23.60 -12.07 17.48
C PRO A 805 -23.81 -11.50 16.07
N ASP A 806 -23.24 -12.16 15.07
CA ASP A 806 -23.38 -11.79 13.64
C ASP A 806 -24.84 -11.63 13.19
N TYR A 807 -25.75 -12.47 13.68
CA TYR A 807 -27.18 -12.40 13.38
C TYR A 807 -27.90 -11.16 13.94
N LEU A 808 -27.23 -10.31 14.75
CA LEU A 808 -27.75 -9.01 15.21
C LEU A 808 -27.15 -7.82 14.48
N VAL A 809 -26.15 -8.07 13.64
CA VAL A 809 -25.34 -7.04 13.01
C VAL A 809 -25.80 -6.88 11.57
N HIS A 810 -26.25 -5.68 11.22
CA HIS A 810 -26.73 -5.33 9.89
C HIS A 810 -25.60 -4.64 9.13
N ARG A 811 -25.38 -5.04 7.87
CA ARG A 811 -24.38 -4.41 7.01
C ARG A 811 -24.84 -3.05 6.50
N THR A 812 -26.16 -2.88 6.40
CA THR A 812 -26.81 -1.68 5.89
C THR A 812 -27.82 -1.16 6.92
N PRO A 813 -28.07 0.17 6.94
CA PRO A 813 -28.93 0.78 7.93
C PRO A 813 -30.43 0.69 7.59
N GLN A 814 -30.80 0.34 6.35
CA GLN A 814 -32.19 0.39 5.88
C GLN A 814 -33.14 -0.43 6.78
N LYS A 815 -32.89 -1.73 6.92
CA LYS A 815 -33.73 -2.61 7.74
C LYS A 815 -33.83 -2.16 9.21
N PRO A 816 -32.74 -1.77 9.89
CA PRO A 816 -32.81 -1.10 11.20
C PRO A 816 -33.63 0.19 11.23
N ILE A 817 -33.50 1.05 10.22
CA ILE A 817 -34.23 2.32 10.11
C ILE A 817 -35.73 2.06 9.93
N GLU A 818 -36.12 1.22 8.98
CA GLU A 818 -37.52 0.83 8.76
C GLU A 818 -38.15 0.25 10.02
N ALA A 819 -37.39 -0.58 10.75
CA ALA A 819 -37.86 -1.15 12.00
C ALA A 819 -38.03 -0.12 13.11
N LEU A 820 -37.13 0.86 13.18
CA LEU A 820 -37.24 1.99 14.10
C LEU A 820 -38.47 2.85 13.76
N ILE A 821 -38.68 3.20 12.49
CA ILE A 821 -39.85 3.96 12.03
C ILE A 821 -41.15 3.23 12.40
N ALA A 822 -41.22 1.92 12.13
CA ALA A 822 -42.39 1.12 12.47
C ALA A 822 -42.66 1.09 13.98
N LEU A 823 -41.62 1.01 14.83
CA LEU A 823 -41.76 1.12 16.29
C LEU A 823 -42.30 2.49 16.72
N LEU A 824 -41.80 3.58 16.14
CA LEU A 824 -42.27 4.95 16.41
C LEU A 824 -43.74 5.15 15.96
N ASN A 825 -44.18 4.39 14.96
CA ASN A 825 -45.57 4.34 14.50
C ASN A 825 -46.47 3.40 15.33
N GLY A 826 -45.96 2.76 16.38
CA GLY A 826 -46.73 1.92 17.30
C GLY A 826 -46.85 0.45 16.89
N ILE A 827 -46.01 -0.03 15.97
CA ILE A 827 -45.94 -1.45 15.63
C ILE A 827 -44.95 -2.13 16.58
N ASP A 828 -45.44 -2.92 17.54
CA ASP A 828 -44.66 -3.54 18.64
C ASP A 828 -43.37 -4.29 18.23
N SER A 829 -43.35 -4.83 17.01
CA SER A 829 -42.22 -5.60 16.44
C SER A 829 -41.41 -4.85 15.37
N GLY A 830 -41.79 -3.62 15.02
CA GLY A 830 -41.04 -2.82 14.04
C GLY A 830 -40.87 -3.53 12.69
N ASN A 831 -41.88 -4.24 12.19
CA ASN A 831 -41.82 -5.04 10.94
C ASN A 831 -40.69 -6.09 10.88
N GLY A 832 -40.05 -6.42 12.01
CA GLY A 832 -38.87 -7.29 12.06
C GLY A 832 -38.95 -8.37 13.13
N ARG A 833 -38.05 -9.36 13.03
CA ARG A 833 -37.89 -10.40 14.07
C ARG A 833 -36.83 -9.97 15.06
N TRP A 834 -37.07 -10.25 16.33
CA TRP A 834 -36.19 -9.83 17.43
C TRP A 834 -35.67 -11.05 18.19
N SER A 835 -34.39 -11.03 18.51
CA SER A 835 -33.83 -11.91 19.54
C SER A 835 -34.30 -11.45 20.92
N ASN A 836 -34.50 -12.39 21.85
CA ASN A 836 -34.75 -12.08 23.25
C ASN A 836 -33.68 -12.75 24.10
N LYS A 837 -32.71 -11.96 24.60
CA LYS A 837 -31.61 -12.49 25.42
C LYS A 837 -31.97 -12.34 26.90
N VAL A 838 -32.26 -13.46 27.54
CA VAL A 838 -32.53 -13.54 28.98
C VAL A 838 -31.34 -14.22 29.66
N ASN A 839 -30.68 -13.50 30.57
CA ASN A 839 -29.58 -14.07 31.37
C ASN A 839 -30.18 -14.84 32.55
N LEU A 840 -29.96 -16.16 32.62
CA LEU A 840 -30.46 -17.01 33.70
C LEU A 840 -29.78 -16.75 35.06
N TYR A 841 -28.51 -16.33 35.03
CA TYR A 841 -27.70 -16.04 36.22
C TYR A 841 -27.08 -14.65 36.12
N ASN A 842 -26.87 -14.00 37.26
CA ASN A 842 -26.26 -12.66 37.34
C ASN A 842 -26.93 -11.64 36.40
N THR A 843 -28.25 -11.76 36.22
CA THR A 843 -29.03 -11.01 35.20
C THR A 843 -28.76 -9.52 35.24
N GLU A 844 -28.68 -8.96 36.45
CA GLU A 844 -28.43 -7.53 36.65
C GLU A 844 -27.04 -7.07 36.22
N TYR A 845 -26.01 -7.89 36.47
CA TYR A 845 -24.62 -7.58 36.09
C TYR A 845 -24.48 -7.62 34.57
N TYR A 846 -25.03 -8.65 33.92
CA TYR A 846 -24.99 -8.76 32.47
C TYR A 846 -25.87 -7.73 31.78
N TYR A 847 -27.03 -7.40 32.35
CA TYR A 847 -27.86 -6.31 31.84
C TYR A 847 -27.11 -4.97 31.86
N TYR A 848 -26.49 -4.64 33.01
CA TYR A 848 -25.64 -3.47 33.16
C TYR A 848 -24.48 -3.48 32.14
N TYR A 849 -23.78 -4.62 32.02
CA TYR A 849 -22.70 -4.80 31.05
C TYR A 849 -23.15 -4.53 29.62
N TYR A 850 -24.26 -5.12 29.18
CA TYR A 850 -24.77 -4.92 27.82
C TYR A 850 -25.23 -3.48 27.58
N LYS A 851 -25.87 -2.84 28.56
CA LYS A 851 -26.32 -1.45 28.47
C LYS A 851 -25.11 -0.50 28.34
N ARG A 852 -24.07 -0.70 29.15
CA ARG A 852 -22.81 0.07 29.08
C ARG A 852 -22.03 -0.19 27.79
N THR A 853 -21.81 -1.45 27.41
CA THR A 853 -20.87 -1.79 26.32
C THR A 853 -21.47 -1.72 24.92
N GLN A 854 -22.71 -2.20 24.76
CA GLN A 854 -23.36 -2.33 23.45
C GLN A 854 -24.43 -1.27 23.22
N GLY A 855 -25.07 -0.79 24.27
CA GLY A 855 -25.98 0.36 24.21
C GLY A 855 -25.28 1.71 24.36
N CYS A 856 -24.01 1.72 24.79
CA CYS A 856 -23.19 2.91 25.05
C CYS A 856 -23.81 3.91 26.05
N PHE A 857 -24.72 3.45 26.92
CA PHE A 857 -25.30 4.30 27.96
C PHE A 857 -24.25 4.67 29.00
N SER A 858 -24.30 5.89 29.52
CA SER A 858 -23.50 6.39 30.64
C SER A 858 -23.82 5.65 31.95
N VAL A 859 -22.99 5.88 32.98
CA VAL A 859 -23.21 5.31 34.31
C VAL A 859 -24.50 5.84 34.92
N GLU A 860 -24.79 7.11 34.70
CA GLU A 860 -25.99 7.81 35.17
C GLU A 860 -27.26 7.21 34.54
N GLU A 861 -27.27 6.97 33.22
CA GLU A 861 -28.39 6.33 32.50
C GLU A 861 -28.60 4.85 32.88
N CYS A 862 -27.60 4.23 33.52
CA CYS A 862 -27.68 2.87 34.04
C CYS A 862 -28.14 2.80 35.52
N ASN A 863 -28.62 3.90 36.10
CA ASN A 863 -28.95 4.04 37.53
C ASN A 863 -27.73 3.93 38.47
N GLY A 864 -26.56 4.37 38.00
CA GLY A 864 -25.31 4.37 38.75
C GLY A 864 -24.49 3.09 38.63
N ALA A 865 -23.26 3.14 39.14
CA ALA A 865 -22.38 1.97 39.21
C ALA A 865 -22.91 0.94 40.21
N LEU A 866 -22.52 -0.33 40.05
CA LEU A 866 -22.91 -1.45 40.91
C LEU A 866 -22.18 -1.44 42.28
N LEU A 867 -22.00 -0.25 42.87
CA LEU A 867 -21.34 -0.03 44.16
C LEU A 867 -21.97 -0.90 45.25
N ARG A 868 -21.13 -1.37 46.18
CA ARG A 868 -21.50 -2.22 47.32
C ARG A 868 -22.06 -3.61 46.94
N ARG A 869 -22.09 -3.96 45.66
CA ARG A 869 -22.42 -5.31 45.19
C ARG A 869 -21.17 -6.17 45.07
N ARG A 870 -21.35 -7.48 45.13
CA ARG A 870 -20.25 -8.43 44.95
C ARG A 870 -19.74 -8.37 43.52
N TYR A 871 -18.42 -8.47 43.35
CA TYR A 871 -17.79 -8.56 42.04
C TYR A 871 -18.12 -9.91 41.38
N VAL A 872 -18.42 -9.88 40.08
CA VAL A 872 -18.60 -11.07 39.25
C VAL A 872 -17.42 -11.14 38.28
N LEU A 873 -16.65 -12.23 38.37
CA LEU A 873 -15.49 -12.46 37.51
C LEU A 873 -15.80 -13.64 36.60
N ASN A 874 -15.82 -13.40 35.28
CA ASN A 874 -16.05 -14.44 34.28
C ASN A 874 -14.85 -15.38 34.15
N LYS A 875 -13.63 -14.83 34.24
CA LYS A 875 -12.38 -15.60 34.34
C LYS A 875 -11.65 -15.25 35.63
N MET A 876 -11.31 -16.28 36.41
CA MET A 876 -10.54 -16.11 37.65
C MET A 876 -9.08 -15.77 37.33
N PRO A 877 -8.43 -14.88 38.11
CA PRO A 877 -6.99 -14.65 38.00
C PRO A 877 -6.21 -15.87 38.46
N LEU A 878 -4.96 -16.00 38.01
CA LEU A 878 -4.03 -17.03 38.46
C LEU A 878 -3.56 -16.77 39.89
N CYS A 879 -3.23 -15.51 40.17
CA CYS A 879 -2.81 -15.08 41.50
C CYS A 879 -3.27 -13.65 41.79
N PHE A 880 -3.32 -13.32 43.06
CA PHE A 880 -3.52 -11.96 43.55
C PHE A 880 -2.55 -11.64 44.68
N ALA A 881 -2.19 -10.37 44.83
CA ALA A 881 -1.41 -9.88 45.96
C ALA A 881 -2.06 -8.64 46.56
N TYR A 882 -1.98 -8.49 47.88
CA TYR A 882 -2.59 -7.36 48.58
C TYR A 882 -1.74 -6.88 49.75
N GLN A 883 -1.93 -5.62 50.14
CA GLN A 883 -1.25 -4.98 51.26
C GLN A 883 -2.24 -4.18 52.09
N GLU A 884 -2.26 -4.42 53.39
CA GLU A 884 -2.99 -3.59 54.36
C GLU A 884 -2.17 -2.34 54.71
N ALA A 885 -2.81 -1.33 55.32
CA ALA A 885 -2.15 -0.07 55.64
C ALA A 885 -0.88 -0.28 56.49
N GLY A 886 0.29 0.01 55.91
CA GLY A 886 1.60 -0.18 56.55
C GLY A 886 2.06 -1.63 56.74
N GLY A 887 1.34 -2.62 56.18
CA GLY A 887 1.66 -4.05 56.26
C GLY A 887 2.61 -4.55 55.15
N ALA A 888 3.02 -5.82 55.23
CA ALA A 888 3.77 -6.48 54.15
C ALA A 888 2.83 -6.97 53.03
N VAL A 889 3.34 -7.04 51.80
CA VAL A 889 2.58 -7.57 50.64
C VAL A 889 2.41 -9.08 50.80
N THR A 890 1.16 -9.55 50.77
CA THR A 890 0.82 -10.97 50.78
C THR A 890 0.38 -11.42 49.40
N ARG A 891 1.06 -12.42 48.82
CA ARG A 891 0.72 -13.02 47.51
C ARG A 891 0.08 -14.40 47.70
N ARG A 892 -0.99 -14.68 46.95
CA ARG A 892 -1.70 -15.97 46.94
C ARG A 892 -2.09 -16.39 45.54
N GLU A 893 -2.01 -17.68 45.27
CA GLU A 893 -2.63 -18.29 44.09
C GLU A 893 -4.13 -18.46 44.29
N VAL A 894 -4.89 -18.36 43.20
CA VAL A 894 -6.35 -18.52 43.23
C VAL A 894 -6.68 -20.00 43.04
N ASN A 895 -7.32 -20.57 44.06
CA ASN A 895 -7.87 -21.91 44.05
C ASN A 895 -9.24 -21.91 44.76
N ALA A 896 -9.86 -23.08 44.92
CA ALA A 896 -11.19 -23.19 45.50
C ALA A 896 -11.30 -22.57 46.91
N SER A 897 -10.24 -22.63 47.73
CA SER A 897 -10.27 -22.08 49.10
C SER A 897 -9.99 -20.57 49.16
N THR A 898 -9.21 -20.03 48.21
CA THR A 898 -8.84 -18.60 48.17
C THR A 898 -9.78 -17.74 47.33
N ARG A 899 -10.69 -18.34 46.54
CA ARG A 899 -11.69 -17.63 45.72
C ARG A 899 -12.57 -16.67 46.53
N LEU A 900 -13.06 -17.10 47.70
CA LEU A 900 -13.84 -16.25 48.59
C LEU A 900 -13.00 -15.09 49.17
N THR A 901 -11.73 -15.38 49.49
CA THR A 901 -10.78 -14.38 49.98
C THR A 901 -10.51 -13.29 48.95
N LEU A 902 -10.42 -13.65 47.66
CA LEU A 902 -10.25 -12.67 46.59
C LEU A 902 -11.42 -11.70 46.50
N THR A 903 -12.66 -12.22 46.48
CA THR A 903 -13.85 -11.36 46.46
C THR A 903 -13.95 -10.47 47.70
N ASP A 904 -13.52 -10.96 48.86
CA ASP A 904 -13.42 -10.15 50.09
C ASP A 904 -12.36 -9.05 49.96
N GLN A 905 -11.17 -9.35 49.42
CA GLN A 905 -10.13 -8.33 49.22
C GLN A 905 -10.54 -7.23 48.24
N LEU A 906 -11.28 -7.55 47.17
CA LEU A 906 -11.85 -6.54 46.28
C LEU A 906 -12.81 -5.59 47.01
N VAL A 907 -13.67 -6.13 47.88
CA VAL A 907 -14.58 -5.31 48.71
C VAL A 907 -13.81 -4.51 49.75
N ARG A 908 -12.79 -5.10 50.39
CA ARG A 908 -11.91 -4.38 51.34
C ARG A 908 -11.16 -3.24 50.65
N PHE A 909 -10.68 -3.44 49.43
CA PHE A 909 -10.10 -2.36 48.63
C PHE A 909 -11.14 -1.29 48.32
N GLU A 910 -12.35 -1.66 47.88
CA GLU A 910 -13.48 -0.74 47.64
C GLU A 910 -13.88 0.05 48.90
N LEU A 911 -13.68 -0.49 50.11
CA LEU A 911 -13.94 0.21 51.38
C LEU A 911 -12.72 0.99 51.92
N GLY A 912 -11.57 0.93 51.25
CA GLY A 912 -10.34 1.63 51.63
C GLY A 912 -9.56 0.95 52.76
N GLY A 913 -9.80 -0.35 52.97
CA GLY A 913 -9.09 -1.18 53.95
C GLY A 913 -7.77 -1.76 53.44
N LEU A 914 -7.47 -1.60 52.15
CA LEU A 914 -6.22 -2.03 51.52
C LEU A 914 -5.54 -0.83 50.87
N ASP A 915 -4.21 -0.81 50.96
CA ASP A 915 -3.36 0.14 50.25
C ASP A 915 -3.05 -0.36 48.84
N TYR A 916 -2.92 -1.66 48.65
CA TYR A 916 -2.51 -2.27 47.39
C TYR A 916 -3.32 -3.53 47.12
N LEU A 917 -3.73 -3.73 45.86
CA LEU A 917 -4.29 -4.98 45.35
C LEU A 917 -3.84 -5.19 43.90
N SER A 918 -3.25 -6.32 43.58
CA SER A 918 -2.96 -6.73 42.21
C SER A 918 -3.56 -8.09 41.87
N LEU A 919 -4.01 -8.22 40.62
CA LEU A 919 -4.58 -9.44 40.04
C LEU A 919 -3.88 -9.75 38.72
N SER A 920 -3.59 -11.02 38.46
CA SER A 920 -2.84 -11.44 37.26
C SER A 920 -3.53 -12.59 36.53
N TRP A 921 -3.64 -12.51 35.20
CA TRP A 921 -4.24 -13.52 34.34
C TRP A 921 -3.28 -13.91 33.21
N GLU A 922 -3.47 -15.14 32.69
CA GLU A 922 -2.97 -15.57 31.39
C GLU A 922 -4.16 -15.66 30.43
N LEU A 923 -4.16 -14.82 29.38
CA LEU A 923 -5.24 -14.72 28.39
C LEU A 923 -4.74 -15.18 27.03
N GLU A 924 -5.52 -16.03 26.34
CA GLU A 924 -5.10 -16.63 25.06
C GLU A 924 -4.73 -15.60 23.99
N GLU A 925 -5.48 -14.50 23.89
CA GLU A 925 -5.24 -13.47 22.85
C GLU A 925 -4.23 -12.37 23.26
N LEU A 926 -4.07 -12.11 24.56
CA LEU A 926 -3.29 -10.96 25.07
C LEU A 926 -2.02 -11.38 25.85
N GLY A 927 -1.87 -12.65 26.17
CA GLY A 927 -0.82 -13.17 27.05
C GLY A 927 -1.01 -12.75 28.52
N PRO A 928 0.10 -12.50 29.25
CA PRO A 928 0.05 -12.08 30.65
C PRO A 928 -0.52 -10.65 30.80
N VAL A 929 -1.60 -10.54 31.58
CA VAL A 929 -2.25 -9.25 31.88
C VAL A 929 -2.37 -9.09 33.40
N HIS A 930 -2.03 -7.90 33.90
CA HIS A 930 -2.09 -7.56 35.32
C HIS A 930 -2.92 -6.31 35.56
N LEU A 931 -3.79 -6.35 36.56
CA LEU A 931 -4.53 -5.19 37.08
C LEU A 931 -3.96 -4.83 38.44
N VAL A 932 -3.48 -3.60 38.60
CA VAL A 932 -2.92 -3.07 39.85
C VAL A 932 -3.78 -1.91 40.34
N LEU A 933 -4.24 -2.00 41.59
CA LEU A 933 -5.05 -1.00 42.26
C LEU A 933 -4.28 -0.45 43.46
N LEU A 934 -4.12 0.88 43.47
CA LEU A 934 -3.39 1.62 44.51
C LEU A 934 -4.35 2.55 45.24
N HIS A 935 -4.16 2.66 46.56
CA HIS A 935 -4.97 3.52 47.41
C HIS A 935 -4.10 4.38 48.32
N GLN A 936 -4.53 5.61 48.59
CA GLN A 936 -3.95 6.50 49.59
C GLN A 936 -5.06 7.26 50.32
N LYS A 937 -4.90 7.40 51.64
CA LYS A 937 -5.74 8.23 52.49
C LYS A 937 -5.00 9.54 52.82
N ALA A 938 -5.50 10.68 52.35
CA ALA A 938 -4.88 12.00 52.59
C ALA A 938 -5.96 13.00 53.04
N ASP A 939 -5.78 13.67 54.18
CA ASP A 939 -6.63 14.78 54.67
C ASP A 939 -8.16 14.57 54.55
N LYS A 940 -8.66 13.38 54.92
CA LYS A 940 -10.06 12.93 54.81
C LYS A 940 -10.57 12.66 53.38
N GLU A 941 -9.77 12.91 52.36
CA GLU A 941 -10.05 12.52 50.97
C GLU A 941 -9.47 11.14 50.66
N ARG A 942 -10.22 10.40 49.85
CA ARG A 942 -9.82 9.08 49.37
C ARG A 942 -9.29 9.20 47.96
N ARG A 943 -8.11 8.66 47.71
CA ARG A 943 -7.47 8.69 46.38
C ARG A 943 -7.17 7.27 45.95
N ALA A 944 -7.64 6.90 44.76
CA ALA A 944 -7.36 5.61 44.16
C ALA A 944 -6.76 5.77 42.75
N LEU A 945 -6.00 4.77 42.32
CA LEU A 945 -5.40 4.72 41.00
C LEU A 945 -5.42 3.28 40.50
N ALA A 946 -5.77 3.08 39.23
CA ALA A 946 -5.82 1.78 38.58
C ALA A 946 -4.87 1.75 37.38
N VAL A 947 -4.10 0.67 37.29
CA VAL A 947 -3.10 0.44 36.26
C VAL A 947 -3.33 -0.93 35.65
N LEU A 948 -3.38 -0.96 34.33
CA LEU A 948 -3.38 -2.20 33.55
C LEU A 948 -2.00 -2.39 32.94
N ILE A 949 -1.42 -3.57 33.10
CA ILE A 949 -0.12 -3.93 32.55
C ILE A 949 -0.35 -5.09 31.58
N GLN A 950 0.13 -4.95 30.36
CA GLN A 950 0.08 -6.00 29.33
C GLN A 950 1.51 -6.33 28.90
N ASP A 951 1.95 -7.55 29.18
CA ASP A 951 3.34 -7.94 28.96
C ASP A 951 3.68 -8.13 27.48
N SER A 952 2.75 -8.69 26.70
CA SER A 952 2.94 -8.94 25.27
C SER A 952 3.18 -7.65 24.45
N PRO A 953 2.35 -6.60 24.55
CA PRO A 953 2.62 -5.31 23.88
C PRO A 953 3.60 -4.42 24.66
N GLN A 954 4.07 -4.85 25.84
CA GLN A 954 4.85 -4.03 26.78
C GLN A 954 4.18 -2.68 27.11
N SER A 955 2.87 -2.69 27.38
CA SER A 955 2.10 -1.48 27.73
C SER A 955 1.78 -1.41 29.23
N ILE A 956 1.77 -0.18 29.76
CA ILE A 956 1.32 0.14 31.11
C ILE A 956 0.34 1.29 30.97
N ASP A 957 -0.95 1.02 31.15
CA ASP A 957 -2.03 1.94 30.88
C ASP A 957 -2.74 2.34 32.18
N TYR A 958 -2.92 3.64 32.37
CA TYR A 958 -3.57 4.19 33.57
C TYR A 958 -5.02 4.56 33.28
N LEU A 959 -5.93 4.13 34.14
CA LEU A 959 -7.34 4.52 34.04
C LEU A 959 -7.50 6.01 34.36
N VAL A 960 -7.98 6.79 33.38
CA VAL A 960 -8.26 8.21 33.57
C VAL A 960 -9.53 8.40 34.39
N ALA A 961 -9.43 9.23 35.44
CA ALA A 961 -10.51 9.65 36.32
C ALA A 961 -11.28 10.87 35.77
N ASP A 962 -10.58 11.82 35.12
CA ASP A 962 -11.21 13.02 34.55
C ASP A 962 -10.89 13.14 33.05
N ARG A 963 -11.85 12.68 32.22
CA ARG A 963 -11.73 12.69 30.75
C ARG A 963 -11.63 14.11 30.18
N ARG A 964 -12.29 15.11 30.81
CA ARG A 964 -12.26 16.50 30.33
C ARG A 964 -10.89 17.13 30.54
N GLU A 965 -10.28 16.87 31.69
CA GLU A 965 -8.91 17.31 31.99
C GLU A 965 -7.87 16.59 31.10
N TYR A 966 -8.11 15.32 30.77
CA TYR A 966 -7.24 14.53 29.87
C TYR A 966 -7.27 15.01 28.40
N ILE A 967 -8.47 15.28 27.84
CA ILE A 967 -8.61 15.72 26.44
C ILE A 967 -8.09 17.14 26.22
N ASN A 968 -8.22 18.04 27.21
CA ASN A 968 -7.81 19.45 27.10
C ASN A 968 -6.32 19.69 27.48
N THR A 969 -5.41 18.82 27.02
CA THR A 969 -3.98 18.82 27.40
C THR A 969 -3.13 19.92 26.77
N ASP A 970 -3.70 20.75 25.87
CA ASP A 970 -3.06 21.99 25.39
C ASP A 970 -2.79 23.01 26.53
N ARG A 971 -3.38 22.79 27.71
CA ARG A 971 -3.11 23.54 28.94
C ARG A 971 -2.16 22.75 29.84
N LYS A 972 -1.25 23.44 30.56
CA LYS A 972 -0.33 22.83 31.56
C LYS A 972 -1.06 21.78 32.43
N VAL A 973 -0.67 20.51 32.30
CA VAL A 973 -1.21 19.37 33.07
C VAL A 973 -1.07 19.63 34.56
N ARG A 974 -2.19 19.62 35.29
CA ARG A 974 -2.16 19.78 36.75
C ARG A 974 -1.70 18.47 37.37
N LYS A 975 -0.74 18.55 38.28
CA LYS A 975 -0.23 17.41 39.04
C LYS A 975 -0.69 17.49 40.49
N ALA A 976 -0.99 16.35 41.10
CA ALA A 976 -1.27 16.21 42.51
C ALA A 976 -0.36 15.14 43.11
N GLU A 977 -0.08 15.27 44.40
CA GLU A 977 0.73 14.29 45.12
C GLU A 977 -0.08 13.02 45.37
N PHE A 978 0.50 11.87 45.00
CA PHE A 978 0.03 10.54 45.30
C PHE A 978 1.22 9.67 45.72
N ARG A 979 1.18 9.15 46.95
CA ARG A 979 2.27 8.36 47.58
C ARG A 979 3.66 8.99 47.41
N GLY A 980 3.80 10.27 47.74
CA GLY A 980 5.08 10.98 47.65
C GLY A 980 5.52 11.35 46.22
N ARG A 981 4.70 11.09 45.20
CA ARG A 981 5.01 11.41 43.79
C ARG A 981 4.00 12.35 43.18
N MET A 982 4.46 13.26 42.33
CA MET A 982 3.59 14.17 41.59
C MET A 982 3.07 13.51 40.33
N ILE A 983 1.80 13.09 40.34
CA ILE A 983 1.14 12.45 39.20
C ILE A 983 0.04 13.36 38.61
N PRO A 984 -0.31 13.23 37.32
CA PRO A 984 -1.44 13.94 36.75
C PRO A 984 -2.70 13.78 37.56
N ARG A 985 -3.37 14.90 37.85
CA ARG A 985 -4.59 14.90 38.64
C ARG A 985 -5.71 14.11 37.96
N TYR A 986 -5.75 14.15 36.63
CA TYR A 986 -6.73 13.42 35.84
C TYR A 986 -6.64 11.89 35.95
N LEU A 987 -5.58 11.33 36.56
CA LEU A 987 -5.43 9.88 36.83
C LEU A 987 -5.90 9.47 38.23
N ILE A 988 -6.14 10.43 39.12
CA ILE A 988 -6.50 10.16 40.51
C ILE A 988 -8.03 10.10 40.64
N HIS A 989 -8.52 8.93 41.04
CA HIS A 989 -9.94 8.71 41.32
C HIS A 989 -10.25 9.18 42.74
N TYR A 990 -10.97 10.30 42.84
CA TYR A 990 -11.49 10.85 44.11
C TYR A 990 -12.85 10.25 44.50
N ASP A 991 -13.62 9.81 43.50
CA ASP A 991 -14.81 8.99 43.65
C ASP A 991 -14.53 7.59 43.12
N PHE A 992 -15.06 6.57 43.81
CA PHE A 992 -14.88 5.17 43.43
C PHE A 992 -15.88 4.73 42.34
N ALA A 993 -16.92 5.51 42.02
CA ALA A 993 -17.92 5.13 41.03
C ALA A 993 -17.33 4.84 39.64
N GLY A 994 -16.47 5.73 39.12
CA GLY A 994 -15.83 5.54 37.81
C GLY A 994 -14.87 4.35 37.78
N LEU A 995 -14.10 4.16 38.86
CA LEU A 995 -13.24 2.98 39.00
C LEU A 995 -14.08 1.69 39.09
N ARG A 996 -15.19 1.71 39.83
CA ARG A 996 -16.09 0.56 39.96
C ARG A 996 -16.70 0.15 38.62
N ASP A 997 -17.18 1.12 37.85
CA ASP A 997 -17.73 0.91 36.51
C ASP A 997 -16.71 0.21 35.60
N PHE A 998 -15.46 0.70 35.55
CA PHE A 998 -14.38 0.03 34.82
C PHE A 998 -14.16 -1.41 35.28
N LEU A 999 -14.08 -1.65 36.60
CA LEU A 999 -13.84 -2.98 37.14
C LEU A 999 -14.95 -3.97 36.77
N ASP A 1000 -16.21 -3.56 36.88
CA ASP A 1000 -17.35 -4.42 36.53
C ASP A 1000 -17.33 -4.80 35.05
N LEU A 1001 -17.07 -3.85 34.16
CA LEU A 1001 -17.00 -4.15 32.72
C LEU A 1001 -15.77 -4.97 32.36
N PHE A 1002 -14.61 -4.66 32.95
CA PHE A 1002 -13.39 -5.41 32.72
C PHE A 1002 -13.57 -6.88 33.13
N PHE A 1003 -14.05 -7.15 34.34
CA PHE A 1003 -14.23 -8.53 34.83
C PHE A 1003 -15.27 -9.34 34.05
N LEU A 1004 -16.33 -8.69 33.53
CA LEU A 1004 -17.34 -9.34 32.70
C LEU A 1004 -16.88 -9.52 31.24
N SER A 1005 -15.94 -8.72 30.76
CA SER A 1005 -15.36 -8.86 29.41
C SER A 1005 -14.34 -9.99 29.27
N LEU A 1006 -13.75 -10.48 30.37
CA LEU A 1006 -12.79 -11.57 30.33
C LEU A 1006 -13.46 -12.89 29.87
N PRO A 1007 -12.79 -13.71 29.03
CA PRO A 1007 -11.37 -13.65 28.64
C PRO A 1007 -11.01 -12.72 27.48
N GLN A 1008 -11.96 -12.03 26.86
CA GLN A 1008 -11.76 -11.22 25.64
C GLN A 1008 -11.99 -9.71 25.91
N PRO A 1009 -11.14 -9.02 26.70
CA PRO A 1009 -11.33 -7.62 27.05
C PRO A 1009 -10.93 -6.66 25.91
N LYS A 1010 -10.47 -7.17 24.75
CA LYS A 1010 -9.86 -6.38 23.69
C LYS A 1010 -10.77 -5.25 23.18
N SER A 1011 -12.05 -5.52 22.93
CA SER A 1011 -13.01 -4.48 22.51
C SER A 1011 -13.14 -3.38 23.56
N LEU A 1012 -13.20 -3.75 24.85
CA LEU A 1012 -13.29 -2.79 25.95
C LEU A 1012 -12.03 -1.90 26.04
N LEU A 1013 -10.85 -2.50 25.91
CA LEU A 1013 -9.57 -1.81 26.04
C LEU A 1013 -9.24 -0.92 24.82
N HIS A 1014 -9.68 -1.30 23.62
CA HIS A 1014 -9.44 -0.52 22.40
C HIS A 1014 -10.47 0.60 22.14
N TYR A 1015 -11.75 0.41 22.48
CA TYR A 1015 -12.83 1.34 22.10
C TYR A 1015 -13.08 2.49 23.09
N GLU A 1016 -12.02 3.18 23.51
CA GLU A 1016 -12.12 4.35 24.40
C GLU A 1016 -12.95 4.13 25.67
N PHE A 1017 -13.02 2.90 26.20
CA PHE A 1017 -13.53 2.74 27.56
C PHE A 1017 -12.52 3.37 28.52
N GLY A 1018 -12.79 4.61 28.90
CA GLY A 1018 -12.10 5.30 29.97
C GLY A 1018 -10.70 5.78 29.61
N SER A 1019 -10.52 6.46 28.46
CA SER A 1019 -9.38 7.35 28.23
C SER A 1019 -8.08 6.77 28.80
N LEU A 1020 -7.72 5.52 28.49
CA LEU A 1020 -6.53 4.91 29.08
C LEU A 1020 -5.32 5.75 28.65
N ALA A 1021 -4.61 6.28 29.64
CA ALA A 1021 -3.42 7.05 29.39
C ALA A 1021 -2.23 6.09 29.38
N SER A 1022 -1.73 5.79 28.18
CA SER A 1022 -0.54 4.96 28.02
C SER A 1022 0.65 5.64 28.67
N GLY A 1023 1.28 4.88 29.58
CA GLY A 1023 2.48 5.17 30.36
C GLY A 1023 2.97 6.60 30.22
N PRO A 1024 2.34 7.59 30.89
CA PRO A 1024 2.70 8.99 30.69
C PRO A 1024 4.21 9.16 30.83
N ASP A 1025 4.88 9.45 29.71
CA ASP A 1025 6.35 9.45 29.56
C ASP A 1025 7.07 10.29 30.63
N TYR A 1026 6.34 11.21 31.24
CA TYR A 1026 6.79 12.16 32.23
C TYR A 1026 6.54 11.74 33.70
N LEU A 1027 5.89 10.60 33.97
CA LEU A 1027 5.58 10.15 35.34
C LEU A 1027 6.78 9.53 36.05
N THR A 1028 7.48 8.61 35.39
CA THR A 1028 8.53 7.82 36.07
C THR A 1028 9.88 7.88 35.37
N LYS A 1029 9.94 8.21 34.06
CA LYS A 1029 11.14 8.06 33.21
C LYS A 1029 11.77 6.66 33.27
N LEU A 1030 11.04 5.66 33.80
CA LEU A 1030 11.50 4.28 33.95
C LEU A 1030 11.17 3.50 32.68
N GLY A 1031 12.06 2.58 32.28
CA GLY A 1031 11.73 1.60 31.23
C GLY A 1031 10.63 0.64 31.67
N PHE A 1032 9.95 0.00 30.70
CA PHE A 1032 8.82 -0.91 30.93
C PHE A 1032 9.09 -1.95 32.03
N ALA A 1033 10.19 -2.69 31.95
CA ALA A 1033 10.51 -3.76 32.90
C ALA A 1033 10.67 -3.27 34.35
N GLU A 1034 11.31 -2.11 34.55
CA GLU A 1034 11.50 -1.55 35.88
C GLU A 1034 10.18 -0.99 36.45
N HIS A 1035 9.39 -0.32 35.60
CA HIS A 1035 8.10 0.21 36.01
C HIS A 1035 7.12 -0.90 36.37
N ARG A 1036 7.04 -1.94 35.53
CA ARG A 1036 6.28 -3.17 35.78
C ARG A 1036 6.67 -3.81 37.11
N ARG A 1037 7.98 -4.00 37.36
CA ARG A 1037 8.46 -4.60 38.62
C ARG A 1037 8.00 -3.78 39.83
N ARG A 1038 8.18 -2.45 39.82
CA ARG A 1038 7.79 -1.58 40.94
C ARG A 1038 6.28 -1.58 41.23
N LEU A 1039 5.45 -1.82 40.21
CA LEU A 1039 3.99 -1.90 40.36
C LEU A 1039 3.50 -3.28 40.83
N LEU A 1040 4.18 -4.36 40.44
CA LEU A 1040 3.80 -5.72 40.85
C LEU A 1040 4.43 -6.16 42.18
N GLU A 1041 5.59 -5.60 42.52
CA GLU A 1041 6.36 -5.94 43.72
C GLU A 1041 6.76 -4.66 44.47
N PRO A 1042 5.81 -4.00 45.17
CA PRO A 1042 6.14 -2.78 45.91
C PRO A 1042 7.02 -3.10 47.13
N GLU A 1043 8.22 -2.51 47.21
CA GLU A 1043 9.15 -2.69 48.32
C GLU A 1043 8.65 -2.05 49.62
N PRO A 1044 8.86 -2.67 50.79
CA PRO A 1044 8.50 -2.09 52.07
C PRO A 1044 9.36 -0.84 52.35
N GLY A 1045 8.74 0.34 52.29
CA GLY A 1045 9.38 1.63 52.59
C GLY A 1045 9.87 2.44 51.38
N ALA A 1046 9.67 1.96 50.16
CA ALA A 1046 9.91 2.76 48.95
C ALA A 1046 8.64 3.57 48.61
N ASN A 1047 8.40 4.63 49.39
CA ASN A 1047 7.45 5.71 49.05
C ASN A 1047 7.94 6.45 47.78
#